data_AF-A0A9C8WRF5-F1
#
_entry.id   AF-A0A9C8WRF5-F1
#
_cell.length_a   1.000
_cell.length_b   1.000
_cell.length_c   1.000
_cell.angle_alpha   90.00
_cell.angle_beta   90.00
_cell.angle_gamma   90.00
#
_symmetry.space_group_name_H-M   'P 1'
#
loop_
_entity.id
_entity.type
_entity.pdbx_description
1 polymer ?
#
loop_
_entity_poly.entity_id
_entity_poly.type
_entity_poly.pdbx_seq_one_letter_code
_entity_poly.pdbx_strand_id
1 'polypeptide(L)'
;MAMDYHYIKLANTLEKDIVSGRYRAGEKLPSLRKLHASTGRSISTVYQAYIELENRGMVEVREKSGFYARPLLHEILPTPSRGTSPVKPHKVAINTLAAMHQQTINNAKLLPFGAAIPSSALLPHKQLAASIRTVSSQYQNGKCLGYGHPTGEPELQKQIAKRSLDDSVHDSGEEIIITSGCMQAIDLCLRTVARPGDIILVESPTFLCYLQLIEDLNMRILEVPVDSRHGIDPDRIQTILDEHDVRAALFNPNFHNPLGCLMSDENKEKLVEMMNDQGVPIIEDDIYGELYFGDVRPRPLKSYDRRGMVLYCSSFSKTLAPDLRVGWVLPGVFREKVKRLKFNISIASSQLNQLVIADFLSTGAYDRHLRKMRNALKKQTTDTALAISRSFPTGTKISTPKGGYTLWVELPPGIDSLKLWSRAGKENISIFPGALCSGTDQYRNYIRISCGFPFTEELEQGINKLGCLVLELNDQSIPERNSRETTSAREIKIGLNTDPGLLRVNKLCENIHTSEPEFGIKLSQTMSGNILKLLASHELDGGFIYGDCMETQFSLLHLATMQLRIVGPVALKDKIKNADKSDIAALPWIGNPLECPYCQILKKEFHTLGLSPEIIMSADQESAITALIKAGVGLNFMLEEDARRAEKRGDVVVWENDSYSLPLSFVTLRSRRDDPRVRTLLQAVRVAWN
;
A
#
# COMPACT_ATOMS: atom_id res chain seq x y z
N MET A 1 -5.51 -35.63 -7.33
CA MET A 1 -6.66 -35.20 -6.51
C MET A 1 -6.17 -34.93 -5.10
N ALA A 2 -6.13 -33.67 -4.66
CA ALA A 2 -5.69 -33.32 -3.31
C ALA A 2 -6.74 -33.77 -2.28
N MET A 3 -6.29 -34.38 -1.18
CA MET A 3 -7.14 -34.79 -0.06
C MET A 3 -7.79 -33.55 0.55
N ASP A 4 -9.09 -33.41 0.36
CA ASP A 4 -9.80 -32.16 0.63
C ASP A 4 -10.29 -32.15 2.08
N TYR A 5 -9.35 -31.86 2.98
CA TYR A 5 -9.58 -31.90 4.43
C TYR A 5 -10.80 -31.08 4.86
N HIS A 6 -11.55 -31.61 5.82
CA HIS A 6 -12.77 -30.97 6.32
C HIS A 6 -12.58 -29.52 6.80
N TYR A 7 -11.41 -29.17 7.34
CA TYR A 7 -11.13 -27.80 7.78
C TYR A 7 -10.89 -26.85 6.60
N ILE A 8 -10.30 -27.31 5.49
CA ILE A 8 -10.09 -26.52 4.27
C ILE A 8 -11.44 -26.16 3.66
N LYS A 9 -12.36 -27.12 3.55
CA LYS A 9 -13.72 -26.86 3.05
C LYS A 9 -14.43 -25.80 3.89
N LEU A 10 -14.31 -25.88 5.21
CA LEU A 10 -14.90 -24.90 6.12
C LEU A 10 -14.25 -23.51 5.98
N ALA A 11 -12.92 -23.44 5.88
CA ALA A 11 -12.20 -22.20 5.64
C ALA A 11 -12.63 -21.56 4.31
N ASN A 12 -12.75 -22.34 3.23
CA ASN A 12 -13.23 -21.86 1.93
C ASN A 12 -14.65 -21.28 2.00
N THR A 13 -15.55 -21.93 2.74
CA THR A 13 -16.92 -21.40 2.96
C THR A 13 -16.89 -20.08 3.70
N LEU A 14 -16.13 -19.97 4.80
CA LEU A 14 -16.02 -18.74 5.58
C LEU A 14 -15.33 -17.62 4.80
N GLU A 15 -14.32 -17.94 3.99
CA GLU A 15 -13.68 -16.96 3.09
C GLU A 15 -14.67 -16.41 2.08
N LYS A 16 -15.53 -17.25 1.47
CA LYS A 16 -16.62 -16.78 0.59
C LYS A 16 -17.62 -15.87 1.33
N ASP A 17 -17.91 -16.16 2.60
CA ASP A 17 -18.78 -15.32 3.41
C ASP A 17 -18.16 -13.94 3.68
N ILE A 18 -16.86 -13.87 3.96
CA ILE A 18 -16.14 -12.60 4.12
C ILE A 18 -16.11 -11.84 2.78
N VAL A 19 -15.75 -12.51 1.68
CA VAL A 19 -15.64 -11.90 0.34
C VAL A 19 -16.99 -11.41 -0.18
N SER A 20 -18.09 -12.09 0.15
CA SER A 20 -19.46 -11.66 -0.21
C SER A 20 -20.03 -10.58 0.70
N GLY A 21 -19.29 -10.15 1.73
CA GLY A 21 -19.72 -9.10 2.66
C GLY A 21 -20.70 -9.56 3.75
N ARG A 22 -20.87 -10.88 3.96
CA ARG A 22 -21.66 -11.42 5.09
C ARG A 22 -21.02 -11.05 6.43
N TYR A 23 -19.69 -11.00 6.48
CA TYR A 23 -18.93 -10.45 7.59
C TYR A 23 -18.16 -9.23 7.11
N ARG A 24 -18.45 -8.06 7.69
CA ARG A 24 -17.76 -6.81 7.33
C ARG A 24 -16.40 -6.72 8.02
N ALA A 25 -15.50 -5.89 7.49
CA ALA A 25 -14.22 -5.62 8.12
C ALA A 25 -14.40 -5.20 9.60
N GLY A 26 -13.66 -5.84 10.51
CA GLY A 26 -13.75 -5.63 11.95
C GLY A 26 -14.91 -6.35 12.64
N GLU A 27 -15.75 -7.09 11.91
CA GLU A 27 -16.85 -7.88 12.48
C GLU A 27 -16.33 -9.20 13.06
N LYS A 28 -16.94 -9.63 14.18
CA LYS A 28 -16.57 -10.85 14.88
C LYS A 28 -17.19 -12.08 14.23
N LEU A 29 -16.36 -13.07 13.89
CA LEU A 29 -16.84 -14.36 13.39
C LEU A 29 -17.39 -15.25 14.52
N PRO A 30 -18.21 -16.27 14.21
CA PRO A 30 -18.76 -17.18 15.21
C PRO A 30 -17.68 -17.84 16.08
N SER A 31 -17.91 -17.95 17.40
CA SER A 31 -16.97 -18.64 18.28
C SER A 31 -16.77 -20.11 17.87
N LEU A 32 -15.66 -20.73 18.30
CA LEU A 32 -15.38 -22.15 18.01
C LEU A 32 -16.57 -23.06 18.37
N ARG A 33 -17.21 -22.81 19.53
CA ARG A 33 -18.37 -23.57 20.00
C ARG A 33 -19.63 -23.30 19.18
N LYS A 34 -19.88 -22.05 18.80
CA LYS A 34 -21.04 -21.68 17.98
C LYS A 34 -20.92 -22.30 16.58
N LEU A 35 -19.73 -22.22 15.98
CA LEU A 35 -19.51 -22.78 14.65
C LEU A 35 -19.56 -24.31 14.68
N HIS A 36 -19.00 -24.96 15.72
CA HIS A 36 -19.18 -26.40 15.97
C HIS A 36 -20.66 -26.79 16.00
N ALA A 37 -21.48 -26.11 16.82
CA ALA A 37 -22.91 -26.39 16.93
C ALA A 37 -23.67 -26.21 15.61
N SER A 38 -23.33 -25.18 14.82
CA SER A 38 -23.99 -24.90 13.54
C SER A 38 -23.55 -25.80 12.38
N THR A 39 -22.32 -26.32 12.40
CA THR A 39 -21.74 -27.08 11.27
C THR A 39 -21.64 -28.58 11.51
N GLY A 40 -21.82 -29.04 12.75
CA GLY A 40 -21.62 -30.44 13.15
C GLY A 40 -20.17 -30.93 13.10
N ARG A 41 -19.20 -30.06 12.79
CA ARG A 41 -17.77 -30.41 12.64
C ARG A 41 -17.07 -30.34 13.99
N SER A 42 -16.08 -31.21 14.25
CA SER A 42 -15.33 -31.20 15.52
C SER A 42 -14.70 -29.84 15.83
N ILE A 43 -14.58 -29.48 17.12
CA ILE A 43 -13.96 -28.22 17.57
C ILE A 43 -12.54 -28.07 17.01
N SER A 44 -11.77 -29.17 16.94
CA SER A 44 -10.43 -29.18 16.33
C SER A 44 -10.49 -28.79 14.85
N THR A 45 -11.44 -29.32 14.08
CA THR A 45 -11.64 -28.95 12.65
C THR A 45 -11.98 -27.47 12.49
N VAL A 46 -12.85 -26.95 13.35
CA VAL A 46 -13.23 -25.53 13.37
C VAL A 46 -12.03 -24.65 13.71
N TYR A 47 -11.26 -25.02 14.72
CA TYR A 47 -10.05 -24.31 15.10
C TYR A 47 -9.03 -24.29 13.95
N GLN A 48 -8.76 -25.43 13.32
CA GLN A 48 -7.88 -25.51 12.15
C GLN A 48 -8.38 -24.68 10.97
N ALA A 49 -9.69 -24.58 10.76
CA ALA A 49 -10.25 -23.71 9.71
C ALA A 49 -10.01 -22.22 10.00
N TYR A 50 -10.08 -21.81 11.26
CA TYR A 50 -9.75 -20.43 11.64
C TYR A 50 -8.26 -20.12 11.54
N ILE A 51 -7.39 -21.04 11.97
CA ILE A 51 -5.94 -20.92 11.75
C ILE A 51 -5.62 -20.83 10.25
N GLU A 52 -6.32 -21.61 9.42
CA GLU A 52 -6.18 -21.52 7.96
C GLU A 52 -6.63 -20.15 7.42
N LEU A 53 -7.75 -19.60 7.90
CA LEU A 53 -8.18 -18.24 7.51
C LEU A 53 -7.21 -17.15 7.96
N GLU A 54 -6.64 -17.29 9.15
CA GLU A 54 -5.61 -16.38 9.67
C GLU A 54 -4.35 -16.45 8.80
N ASN A 55 -3.90 -17.67 8.45
CA ASN A 55 -2.79 -17.89 7.54
C ASN A 55 -3.05 -17.31 6.14
N ARG A 56 -4.30 -17.30 5.67
CA ARG A 56 -4.71 -16.67 4.40
C ARG A 56 -4.86 -15.14 4.49
N GLY A 57 -4.73 -14.56 5.69
CA GLY A 57 -4.91 -13.12 5.93
C GLY A 57 -6.37 -12.65 5.88
N MET A 58 -7.34 -13.57 5.98
CA MET A 58 -8.77 -13.25 5.92
C MET A 58 -9.34 -12.81 7.28
N VAL A 59 -8.72 -13.25 8.38
CA VAL A 59 -9.12 -12.91 9.74
C VAL A 59 -7.91 -12.51 10.58
N GLU A 60 -8.17 -11.76 11.65
CA GLU A 60 -7.21 -11.48 12.72
C GLU A 60 -7.68 -12.11 14.04
N VAL A 61 -6.73 -12.54 14.87
CA VAL A 61 -6.99 -13.01 16.22
C VAL A 61 -6.87 -11.84 17.19
N ARG A 62 -7.92 -11.61 17.97
CA ARG A 62 -7.87 -10.72 19.13
C ARG A 62 -7.85 -11.56 20.39
N GLU A 63 -6.77 -11.46 21.16
CA GLU A 63 -6.54 -12.27 22.35
C GLU A 63 -7.76 -12.22 23.29
N LYS A 64 -8.19 -13.39 23.79
CA LYS A 64 -9.37 -13.58 24.65
C LYS A 64 -10.71 -13.11 24.06
N SER A 65 -10.73 -12.58 22.83
CA SER A 65 -11.93 -12.03 22.19
C SER A 65 -12.41 -12.91 21.05
N GLY A 66 -11.53 -13.42 20.18
CA GLY A 66 -11.89 -14.33 19.08
C GLY A 66 -11.34 -13.89 17.72
N PHE A 67 -11.97 -14.37 16.65
CA PHE A 67 -11.55 -14.10 15.26
C PHE A 67 -12.41 -12.99 14.65
N TYR A 68 -11.77 -12.05 13.95
CA TYR A 68 -12.42 -10.89 13.33
C TYR A 68 -12.07 -10.81 11.84
N ALA A 69 -13.03 -10.43 11.01
CA ALA A 69 -12.81 -10.30 9.57
C ALA A 69 -11.86 -9.14 9.27
N ARG A 70 -10.87 -9.37 8.41
CA ARG A 70 -9.96 -8.32 7.93
C ARG A 70 -10.57 -7.60 6.71
N PRO A 71 -10.24 -6.32 6.50
CA PRO A 71 -10.68 -5.60 5.31
C PRO A 71 -10.12 -6.23 4.04
N LEU A 72 -10.93 -6.28 2.98
CA LEU A 72 -10.49 -6.73 1.68
C LEU A 72 -9.61 -5.64 1.04
N LEU A 73 -8.58 -6.03 0.31
CA LEU A 73 -7.59 -5.09 -0.24
C LEU A 73 -8.21 -3.94 -1.07
N HIS A 74 -9.30 -4.22 -1.78
CA HIS A 74 -10.02 -3.23 -2.60
C HIS A 74 -10.92 -2.27 -1.82
N GLU A 75 -11.10 -2.50 -0.52
CA GLU A 75 -11.86 -1.66 0.40
C GLU A 75 -10.95 -0.78 1.27
N ILE A 76 -9.62 -0.99 1.25
CA ILE A 76 -8.68 -0.28 2.12
C ILE A 76 -8.48 1.17 1.68
N LEU A 77 -8.14 1.40 0.41
CA LEU A 77 -7.94 2.73 -0.17
C LEU A 77 -8.47 2.76 -1.60
N PRO A 78 -8.77 3.95 -2.14
CA PRO A 78 -9.16 4.11 -3.55
C PRO A 78 -8.11 3.55 -4.50
N THR A 79 -8.53 3.27 -5.72
CA THR A 79 -7.64 2.73 -6.77
C THR A 79 -6.95 3.87 -7.54
N PRO A 80 -5.66 3.69 -7.90
CA PRO A 80 -4.91 4.62 -8.72
C PRO A 80 -5.61 5.00 -10.02
N SER A 81 -5.47 6.27 -10.38
CA SER A 81 -5.90 6.86 -11.64
C SER A 81 -5.20 6.19 -12.81
N ARG A 82 -5.94 5.96 -13.90
CA ARG A 82 -5.39 5.43 -15.15
C ARG A 82 -4.64 6.54 -15.90
N GLY A 83 -3.51 6.20 -16.52
CA GLY A 83 -2.85 7.09 -17.49
C GLY A 83 -3.78 7.41 -18.66
N THR A 84 -3.76 8.65 -19.15
CA THR A 84 -4.82 9.17 -20.03
C THR A 84 -4.53 9.04 -21.53
N SER A 85 -3.28 8.87 -21.98
CA SER A 85 -3.01 8.81 -23.43
C SER A 85 -1.82 7.93 -23.82
N PRO A 86 -1.93 7.15 -24.91
CA PRO A 86 -0.78 6.53 -25.55
C PRO A 86 0.24 7.59 -25.95
N VAL A 87 1.51 7.30 -25.71
CA VAL A 87 2.60 8.20 -26.10
C VAL A 87 3.04 7.82 -27.51
N LYS A 88 3.26 8.82 -28.38
CA LYS A 88 3.87 8.60 -29.70
C LYS A 88 5.16 7.77 -29.58
N PRO A 89 5.52 6.99 -30.61
CA PRO A 89 6.77 6.24 -30.62
C PRO A 89 7.98 7.14 -30.28
N HIS A 90 8.74 6.77 -29.27
CA HIS A 90 9.90 7.54 -28.81
C HIS A 90 11.06 6.65 -28.40
N LYS A 91 12.25 7.24 -28.29
CA LYS A 91 13.44 6.58 -27.74
C LYS A 91 13.38 6.64 -26.21
N VAL A 92 13.82 5.56 -25.58
CA VAL A 92 13.98 5.50 -24.13
C VAL A 92 15.31 6.16 -23.74
N ALA A 93 15.33 6.86 -22.61
CA ALA A 93 16.53 7.41 -21.99
C ALA A 93 16.42 7.29 -20.46
N ILE A 94 16.53 6.07 -19.94
CA ILE A 94 16.30 5.75 -18.53
C ILE A 94 17.55 5.20 -17.83
N ASN A 95 18.56 4.74 -18.59
CA ASN A 95 19.73 4.04 -18.05
C ASN A 95 20.48 4.82 -16.95
N THR A 96 20.59 6.14 -17.04
CA THR A 96 21.24 6.95 -16.01
C THR A 96 20.50 6.88 -14.67
N LEU A 97 19.18 7.06 -14.67
CA LEU A 97 18.36 6.96 -13.46
C LEU A 97 18.30 5.52 -12.93
N ALA A 98 18.26 4.55 -13.85
CA ALA A 98 18.28 3.13 -13.50
C ALA A 98 19.57 2.72 -12.78
N ALA A 99 20.73 3.20 -13.25
CA ALA A 99 22.02 2.93 -12.62
C ALA A 99 22.09 3.48 -11.19
N MET A 100 21.54 4.68 -10.94
CA MET A 100 21.42 5.24 -9.58
C MET A 100 20.56 4.34 -8.69
N HIS A 101 19.43 3.84 -9.20
CA HIS A 101 18.58 2.93 -8.45
C HIS A 101 19.28 1.61 -8.12
N GLN A 102 20.03 1.03 -9.07
CA GLN A 102 20.74 -0.24 -8.89
C GLN A 102 21.73 -0.23 -7.71
N GLN A 103 22.37 0.91 -7.42
CA GLN A 103 23.27 1.05 -6.27
C GLN A 103 22.58 0.82 -4.92
N THR A 104 21.25 0.97 -4.86
CA THR A 104 20.46 0.83 -3.63
C THR A 104 19.83 -0.56 -3.45
N ILE A 105 19.77 -1.38 -4.51
CA ILE A 105 19.00 -2.65 -4.53
C ILE A 105 19.57 -3.71 -3.57
N ASN A 106 20.88 -3.75 -3.38
CA ASN A 106 21.56 -4.76 -2.56
C ASN A 106 22.08 -4.21 -1.21
N ASN A 107 21.68 -2.99 -0.84
CA ASN A 107 22.12 -2.41 0.41
C ASN A 107 21.33 -3.02 1.58
N ALA A 108 21.95 -3.98 2.27
CA ALA A 108 21.36 -4.69 3.40
C ALA A 108 21.01 -3.78 4.61
N LYS A 109 21.47 -2.53 4.62
CA LYS A 109 21.10 -1.55 5.65
C LYS A 109 19.75 -0.89 5.39
N LEU A 110 19.21 -0.99 4.17
CA LEU A 110 17.94 -0.35 3.82
C LEU A 110 16.78 -1.32 4.05
N LEU A 111 15.67 -0.81 4.57
CA LEU A 111 14.41 -1.54 4.58
C LEU A 111 13.98 -1.84 3.12
N PRO A 112 13.66 -3.10 2.79
CA PRO A 112 13.64 -3.58 1.41
C PRO A 112 12.32 -3.36 0.66
N PHE A 113 11.75 -2.14 0.68
CA PHE A 113 10.53 -1.86 -0.10
C PHE A 113 10.80 -1.55 -1.58
N GLY A 114 12.02 -1.21 -1.98
CA GLY A 114 12.32 -0.83 -3.36
C GLY A 114 12.46 -2.02 -4.31
N ALA A 115 13.16 -3.08 -3.92
CA ALA A 115 13.41 -4.22 -4.79
C ALA A 115 12.28 -5.27 -4.70
N ALA A 116 11.69 -5.62 -5.84
CA ALA A 116 10.75 -6.73 -5.93
C ALA A 116 11.51 -8.09 -5.88
N ILE A 117 12.03 -8.45 -4.71
CA ILE A 117 12.75 -9.71 -4.44
C ILE A 117 12.08 -10.40 -3.24
N PRO A 118 11.88 -11.73 -3.27
CA PRO A 118 11.37 -12.45 -2.11
C PRO A 118 12.45 -12.57 -1.04
N SER A 119 12.07 -12.38 0.22
CA SER A 119 12.95 -12.63 1.38
C SER A 119 13.39 -14.09 1.41
N SER A 120 14.65 -14.33 1.79
CA SER A 120 15.18 -15.68 2.03
C SER A 120 14.37 -16.46 3.09
N ALA A 121 13.71 -15.75 4.01
CA ALA A 121 12.81 -16.34 5.00
C ALA A 121 11.57 -17.01 4.37
N LEU A 122 11.16 -16.58 3.17
CA LEU A 122 10.07 -17.19 2.42
C LEU A 122 10.53 -18.36 1.55
N LEU A 123 11.84 -18.55 1.33
CA LEU A 123 12.37 -19.52 0.38
C LEU A 123 12.64 -20.89 1.02
N PRO A 124 12.51 -22.01 0.29
CA PRO A 124 12.59 -23.36 0.83
C PRO A 124 14.03 -23.85 0.95
N HIS A 125 14.88 -23.10 1.64
CA HIS A 125 16.34 -23.28 1.68
C HIS A 125 16.77 -24.67 2.19
N LYS A 126 16.06 -25.28 3.16
CA LYS A 126 16.38 -26.62 3.66
C LYS A 126 16.15 -27.71 2.61
N GLN A 127 15.03 -27.63 1.90
CA GLN A 127 14.66 -28.56 0.83
C GLN A 127 15.58 -28.36 -0.38
N LEU A 128 15.91 -27.11 -0.72
CA LEU A 128 16.85 -26.81 -1.78
C LEU A 128 18.26 -27.36 -1.46
N ALA A 129 18.73 -27.20 -0.23
CA ALA A 129 20.00 -27.78 0.22
C ALA A 129 20.01 -29.31 0.12
N ALA A 130 18.87 -29.98 0.30
CA ALA A 130 18.77 -31.43 0.09
C ALA A 130 18.95 -31.78 -1.40
N SER A 131 18.27 -31.07 -2.31
CA SER A 131 18.45 -31.26 -3.76
C SER A 131 19.88 -30.98 -4.22
N ILE A 132 20.54 -29.95 -3.67
CA ILE A 132 21.96 -29.68 -3.94
C ILE A 132 22.83 -30.88 -3.53
N ARG A 133 22.62 -31.46 -2.34
CA ARG A 133 23.36 -32.66 -1.90
C ARG A 133 23.12 -33.85 -2.82
N THR A 134 21.87 -34.08 -3.24
CA THR A 134 21.53 -35.15 -4.19
C THR A 134 22.32 -34.99 -5.49
N VAL A 135 22.28 -33.81 -6.11
CA VAL A 135 22.94 -33.55 -7.39
C VAL A 135 24.47 -33.51 -7.25
N SER A 136 25.00 -33.12 -6.09
CA SER A 136 26.45 -33.15 -5.82
C SER A 136 27.06 -34.54 -6.00
N SER A 137 26.30 -35.62 -5.77
CA SER A 137 26.78 -36.98 -6.04
C SER A 137 27.03 -37.26 -7.53
N GLN A 138 26.33 -36.56 -8.43
CA GLN A 138 26.55 -36.68 -9.88
C GLN A 138 27.87 -36.03 -10.31
N TYR A 139 28.26 -34.94 -9.65
CA TYR A 139 29.58 -34.31 -9.81
C TYR A 139 30.71 -35.22 -9.35
N GLN A 140 30.55 -35.87 -8.19
CA GLN A 140 31.55 -36.82 -7.66
C GLN A 140 31.80 -37.98 -8.65
N ASN A 141 30.77 -38.37 -9.41
CA ASN A 141 30.85 -39.42 -10.42
C ASN A 141 31.22 -38.90 -11.83
N GLY A 142 31.64 -37.64 -11.95
CA GLY A 142 32.10 -37.02 -13.21
C GLY A 142 31.02 -36.70 -14.25
N LYS A 143 29.72 -36.85 -13.93
CA LYS A 143 28.63 -36.72 -14.92
C LYS A 143 28.32 -35.26 -15.32
N CYS A 144 28.56 -34.30 -14.43
CA CYS A 144 28.19 -32.88 -14.63
C CYS A 144 29.39 -31.94 -14.87
N LEU A 145 30.49 -32.47 -15.41
CA LEU A 145 31.73 -31.71 -15.62
C LEU A 145 31.83 -31.03 -17.00
N GLY A 146 31.02 -31.47 -17.98
CA GLY A 146 31.06 -30.97 -19.36
C GLY A 146 30.08 -29.83 -19.65
N TYR A 147 29.97 -29.45 -20.93
CA TYR A 147 28.89 -28.56 -21.38
C TYR A 147 27.54 -29.27 -21.35
N GLY A 148 26.52 -28.57 -20.85
CA GLY A 148 25.15 -29.06 -20.85
C GLY A 148 24.54 -29.04 -22.25
N HIS A 149 23.32 -29.53 -22.36
CA HIS A 149 22.60 -29.48 -23.63
C HIS A 149 22.34 -28.01 -24.03
N PRO A 150 22.53 -27.60 -25.31
CA PRO A 150 22.45 -26.21 -25.75
C PRO A 150 21.12 -25.49 -25.42
N THR A 151 20.01 -26.23 -25.41
CA THR A 151 18.68 -25.71 -25.05
C THR A 151 18.32 -25.93 -23.58
N GLY A 152 19.20 -26.55 -22.79
CA GLY A 152 18.97 -26.91 -21.39
C GLY A 152 18.75 -28.40 -21.14
N GLU A 153 18.83 -28.78 -19.87
CA GLU A 153 18.82 -30.17 -19.42
C GLU A 153 17.43 -30.83 -19.56
N PRO A 154 17.34 -32.03 -20.16
CA PRO A 154 16.08 -32.73 -20.41
C PRO A 154 15.23 -32.95 -19.14
N GLU A 155 15.87 -33.23 -18.01
CA GLU A 155 15.19 -33.45 -16.73
C GLU A 155 14.44 -32.20 -16.28
N LEU A 156 15.06 -31.02 -16.44
CA LEU A 156 14.41 -29.76 -16.09
C LEU A 156 13.30 -29.43 -17.09
N GLN A 157 13.55 -29.58 -18.40
CA GLN A 157 12.55 -29.36 -19.43
C GLN A 157 11.30 -30.22 -19.17
N LYS A 158 11.48 -31.51 -18.83
CA LYS A 158 10.39 -32.41 -18.46
C LYS A 158 9.60 -31.93 -17.24
N GLN A 159 10.27 -31.39 -16.22
CA GLN A 159 9.57 -30.87 -15.03
C GLN A 159 8.82 -29.58 -15.35
N ILE A 160 9.38 -28.68 -16.17
CA ILE A 160 8.68 -27.46 -16.61
C ILE A 160 7.48 -27.83 -17.49
N ALA A 161 7.64 -28.76 -18.43
CA ALA A 161 6.57 -29.27 -19.28
C ALA A 161 5.42 -29.82 -18.44
N LYS A 162 5.71 -30.66 -17.44
CA LYS A 162 4.69 -31.20 -16.51
C LYS A 162 3.86 -30.12 -15.80
N ARG A 163 4.45 -28.96 -15.53
CA ARG A 163 3.75 -27.82 -14.90
C ARG A 163 2.97 -26.97 -15.89
N SER A 164 3.30 -27.09 -17.18
CA SER A 164 2.61 -26.41 -18.28
C SER A 164 1.35 -27.16 -18.73
N LEU A 165 1.11 -28.37 -18.19
CA LEU A 165 0.01 -29.28 -18.56
C LEU A 165 -1.38 -28.93 -18.01
N ASP A 166 -1.60 -27.75 -17.43
CA ASP A 166 -2.98 -27.28 -17.18
C ASP A 166 -3.63 -26.88 -18.53
N ASP A 167 -4.37 -27.83 -19.12
CA ASP A 167 -5.30 -27.86 -20.29
C ASP A 167 -5.00 -27.07 -21.58
N SER A 168 -4.00 -26.20 -21.64
CA SER A 168 -3.99 -25.15 -22.67
C SER A 168 -2.63 -24.83 -23.32
N VAL A 169 -1.52 -25.36 -22.79
CA VAL A 169 -0.20 -25.32 -23.42
C VAL A 169 0.33 -26.76 -23.52
N HIS A 170 -0.01 -27.47 -24.59
CA HIS A 170 0.50 -28.81 -24.86
C HIS A 170 1.93 -28.72 -25.41
N ASP A 171 2.93 -28.82 -24.54
CA ASP A 171 4.35 -28.90 -24.94
C ASP A 171 4.93 -30.27 -24.54
N SER A 172 5.59 -30.95 -25.49
CA SER A 172 6.33 -32.19 -25.27
C SER A 172 7.61 -31.98 -24.43
N GLY A 173 7.95 -30.74 -24.08
CA GLY A 173 9.16 -30.32 -23.38
C GLY A 173 10.31 -30.01 -24.34
N GLU A 174 10.20 -30.43 -25.61
CA GLU A 174 11.21 -30.17 -26.63
C GLU A 174 11.22 -28.70 -27.04
N GLU A 175 10.09 -27.98 -26.98
CA GLU A 175 9.99 -26.57 -27.38
C GLU A 175 10.66 -25.62 -26.38
N ILE A 176 10.89 -26.06 -25.15
CA ILE A 176 11.47 -25.26 -24.07
C ILE A 176 12.95 -24.97 -24.32
N ILE A 177 13.35 -23.70 -24.20
CA ILE A 177 14.76 -23.29 -24.17
C ILE A 177 15.07 -22.68 -22.80
N ILE A 178 15.98 -23.29 -22.05
CA ILE A 178 16.42 -22.83 -20.74
C ILE A 178 17.39 -21.64 -20.86
N THR A 179 17.15 -20.63 -20.05
CA THR A 179 17.88 -19.37 -20.01
C THR A 179 18.39 -19.06 -18.60
N SER A 180 19.31 -18.11 -18.49
CA SER A 180 19.87 -17.58 -17.25
C SER A 180 18.91 -16.56 -16.57
N GLY A 181 17.64 -16.94 -16.45
CA GLY A 181 16.54 -16.13 -15.93
C GLY A 181 15.68 -15.45 -17.01
N CYS A 182 14.57 -14.84 -16.59
CA CYS A 182 13.55 -14.31 -17.50
C CYS A 182 14.07 -13.20 -18.43
N MET A 183 14.89 -12.27 -17.92
CA MET A 183 15.44 -11.18 -18.76
C MET A 183 16.31 -11.68 -19.93
N GLN A 184 17.04 -12.81 -19.78
CA GLN A 184 17.76 -13.38 -20.92
C GLN A 184 16.79 -13.97 -21.95
N ALA A 185 15.68 -14.58 -21.51
CA ALA A 185 14.63 -15.04 -22.43
C ALA A 185 14.03 -13.86 -23.21
N ILE A 186 13.73 -12.74 -22.54
CA ILE A 186 13.17 -11.54 -23.17
C ILE A 186 14.16 -10.90 -24.15
N ASP A 187 15.45 -10.79 -23.80
CA ASP A 187 16.50 -10.31 -24.72
C ASP A 187 16.59 -11.15 -26.00
N LEU A 188 16.61 -12.47 -25.85
CA LEU A 188 16.59 -13.38 -27.01
C LEU A 188 15.33 -13.19 -27.87
N CYS A 189 14.18 -12.98 -27.25
CA CYS A 189 12.92 -12.73 -27.95
C CYS A 189 12.95 -11.41 -28.72
N LEU A 190 13.37 -10.30 -28.09
CA LEU A 190 13.45 -8.99 -28.75
C LEU A 190 14.41 -9.02 -29.94
N ARG A 191 15.61 -9.58 -29.79
CA ARG A 191 16.57 -9.77 -30.90
C ARG A 191 16.06 -10.69 -32.00
N THR A 192 15.10 -11.56 -31.67
CA THR A 192 14.47 -12.48 -32.60
C THR A 192 13.40 -11.80 -33.45
N VAL A 193 12.58 -10.93 -32.87
CA VAL A 193 11.41 -10.37 -33.55
C VAL A 193 11.64 -8.97 -34.13
N ALA A 194 12.58 -8.21 -33.57
CA ALA A 194 12.81 -6.81 -33.89
C ALA A 194 14.28 -6.46 -34.17
N ARG A 195 14.50 -5.24 -34.68
CA ARG A 195 15.79 -4.63 -35.03
C ARG A 195 15.91 -3.23 -34.43
N PRO A 196 17.12 -2.65 -34.34
CA PRO A 196 17.28 -1.24 -33.98
C PRO A 196 16.37 -0.32 -34.80
N GLY A 197 15.68 0.61 -34.14
CA GLY A 197 14.71 1.53 -34.73
C GLY A 197 13.25 1.03 -34.78
N ASP A 198 13.02 -0.27 -34.66
CA ASP A 198 11.67 -0.85 -34.64
C ASP A 198 10.90 -0.41 -33.39
N ILE A 199 9.57 -0.37 -33.49
CA ILE A 199 8.66 0.03 -32.41
C ILE A 199 8.25 -1.22 -31.63
N ILE A 200 8.51 -1.21 -30.33
CA ILE A 200 8.05 -2.21 -29.37
C ILE A 200 6.90 -1.63 -28.57
N LEU A 201 5.75 -2.29 -28.62
CA LEU A 201 4.59 -1.95 -27.82
C LEU A 201 4.78 -2.44 -26.39
N VAL A 202 4.65 -1.54 -25.42
CA VAL A 202 4.83 -1.85 -24.00
C VAL A 202 3.70 -1.25 -23.18
N GLU A 203 3.45 -1.85 -22.02
CA GLU A 203 2.55 -1.31 -21.00
C GLU A 203 3.06 0.04 -20.45
N SER A 204 2.18 0.87 -19.91
CA SER A 204 2.53 2.08 -19.18
C SER A 204 1.62 2.24 -17.96
N PRO A 205 2.17 2.24 -16.72
CA PRO A 205 3.59 2.02 -16.39
C PRO A 205 4.07 0.61 -16.77
N THR A 206 5.38 0.37 -16.81
CA THR A 206 5.98 -0.96 -17.05
C THR A 206 7.21 -1.23 -16.18
N PHE A 207 7.80 -2.42 -16.33
CA PHE A 207 9.00 -2.82 -15.64
C PHE A 207 10.24 -2.13 -16.24
N LEU A 208 10.98 -1.41 -15.38
CA LEU A 208 12.20 -0.68 -15.74
C LEU A 208 13.17 -1.47 -16.63
N CYS A 209 13.39 -2.77 -16.37
CA CYS A 209 14.37 -3.53 -17.14
C CYS A 209 13.93 -3.81 -18.59
N TYR A 210 12.64 -3.72 -18.91
CA TYR A 210 12.20 -3.72 -20.31
C TYR A 210 12.66 -2.45 -21.01
N LEU A 211 12.46 -1.30 -20.37
CA LEU A 211 12.87 0.00 -20.88
C LEU A 211 14.39 0.06 -21.10
N GLN A 212 15.19 -0.37 -20.13
CA GLN A 212 16.66 -0.43 -20.26
C GLN A 212 17.10 -1.33 -21.41
N LEU A 213 16.51 -2.53 -21.52
CA LEU A 213 16.87 -3.46 -22.58
C LEU A 213 16.50 -2.93 -23.97
N ILE A 214 15.34 -2.28 -24.10
CA ILE A 214 14.90 -1.65 -25.34
C ILE A 214 15.80 -0.47 -25.72
N GLU A 215 16.23 0.33 -24.72
CA GLU A 215 17.23 1.39 -24.89
C GLU A 215 18.56 0.82 -25.44
N ASP A 216 19.10 -0.21 -24.80
CA ASP A 216 20.38 -0.84 -25.16
C ASP A 216 20.34 -1.51 -26.54
N LEU A 217 19.18 -2.04 -26.93
CA LEU A 217 18.94 -2.61 -28.26
C LEU A 217 18.67 -1.54 -29.33
N ASN A 218 18.71 -0.25 -28.98
CA ASN A 218 18.43 0.88 -29.86
C ASN A 218 17.04 0.80 -30.55
N MET A 219 16.06 0.24 -29.85
CA MET A 219 14.66 0.17 -30.31
C MET A 219 13.86 1.37 -29.79
N ARG A 220 12.66 1.59 -30.34
CA ARG A 220 11.71 2.60 -29.85
C ARG A 220 10.59 1.93 -29.06
N ILE A 221 9.96 2.66 -28.15
CA ILE A 221 8.76 2.19 -27.47
C ILE A 221 7.53 2.96 -27.90
N LEU A 222 6.40 2.26 -27.92
CA LEU A 222 5.06 2.84 -27.86
C LEU A 222 4.40 2.37 -26.57
N GLU A 223 4.03 3.32 -25.72
CA GLU A 223 3.48 3.06 -24.40
C GLU A 223 1.94 3.03 -24.42
N VAL A 224 1.35 1.96 -23.88
CA VAL A 224 -0.11 1.81 -23.74
C VAL A 224 -0.55 1.94 -22.29
N PRO A 225 -1.44 2.90 -21.96
CA PRO A 225 -1.93 3.06 -20.60
C PRO A 225 -2.71 1.83 -20.10
N VAL A 226 -2.24 1.27 -18.99
CA VAL A 226 -2.80 0.09 -18.33
C VAL A 226 -3.73 0.50 -17.20
N ASP A 227 -4.84 -0.23 -17.05
CA ASP A 227 -5.69 -0.10 -15.88
C ASP A 227 -5.14 -0.93 -14.70
N SER A 228 -5.08 -0.32 -13.51
CA SER A 228 -4.50 -0.97 -12.32
C SER A 228 -5.34 -2.11 -11.73
N ARG A 229 -6.54 -2.37 -12.26
CA ARG A 229 -7.37 -3.54 -11.93
C ARG A 229 -7.45 -4.53 -13.09
N HIS A 230 -7.74 -4.05 -14.29
CA HIS A 230 -8.12 -4.87 -15.45
C HIS A 230 -6.97 -5.14 -16.44
N GLY A 231 -5.83 -4.46 -16.30
CA GLY A 231 -4.71 -4.61 -17.22
C GLY A 231 -4.91 -3.83 -18.51
N ILE A 232 -4.37 -4.36 -19.61
CA ILE A 232 -4.48 -3.78 -20.94
C ILE A 232 -5.93 -3.88 -21.42
N ASP A 233 -6.34 -2.84 -22.14
CA ASP A 233 -7.62 -2.77 -22.86
C ASP A 233 -7.37 -3.13 -24.34
N PRO A 234 -7.78 -4.32 -24.82
CA PRO A 234 -7.49 -4.76 -26.19
C PRO A 234 -8.03 -3.82 -27.27
N ASP A 235 -9.17 -3.14 -27.02
CA ASP A 235 -9.76 -2.23 -28.01
C ASP A 235 -8.86 -1.03 -28.30
N ARG A 236 -8.08 -0.57 -27.31
CA ARG A 236 -7.09 0.49 -27.52
C ARG A 236 -5.89 0.03 -28.32
N ILE A 237 -5.55 -1.26 -28.25
CA ILE A 237 -4.44 -1.81 -29.01
C ILE A 237 -4.78 -1.82 -30.50
N GLN A 238 -6.02 -2.16 -30.88
CA GLN A 238 -6.44 -2.15 -32.28
C GLN A 238 -6.16 -0.80 -32.94
N THR A 239 -6.61 0.30 -32.32
CA THR A 239 -6.36 1.66 -32.82
C THR A 239 -4.86 1.94 -32.99
N ILE A 240 -4.03 1.46 -32.06
CA ILE A 240 -2.58 1.66 -32.12
C ILE A 240 -1.96 0.91 -33.29
N LEU A 241 -2.39 -0.33 -33.54
CA LEU A 241 -1.89 -1.15 -34.64
C LEU A 241 -2.29 -0.56 -36.01
N ASP A 242 -3.45 0.10 -36.08
CA ASP A 242 -3.90 0.79 -37.30
C ASP A 242 -3.08 2.06 -37.59
N GLU A 243 -2.60 2.75 -36.54
CA GLU A 243 -1.87 4.02 -36.66
C GLU A 243 -0.34 3.87 -36.73
N HIS A 244 0.20 2.74 -36.27
CA HIS A 244 1.64 2.57 -36.07
C HIS A 244 2.14 1.20 -36.51
N ASP A 245 3.30 1.17 -37.17
CA ASP A 245 4.01 -0.05 -37.54
C ASP A 245 4.71 -0.67 -36.31
N VAL A 246 3.91 -1.32 -35.45
CA VAL A 246 4.36 -2.02 -34.26
C VAL A 246 5.01 -3.35 -34.67
N ARG A 247 6.27 -3.54 -34.29
CA ARG A 247 7.02 -4.74 -34.67
C ARG A 247 6.79 -5.92 -33.75
N ALA A 248 6.58 -5.66 -32.47
CA ALA A 248 6.29 -6.66 -31.44
C ALA A 248 5.67 -5.98 -30.22
N ALA A 249 4.99 -6.77 -29.38
CA ALA A 249 4.59 -6.34 -28.05
C ALA A 249 5.38 -7.06 -26.95
N LEU A 250 5.62 -6.39 -25.84
CA LEU A 250 6.20 -6.97 -24.63
C LEU A 250 5.29 -6.65 -23.44
N PHE A 251 4.62 -7.68 -22.92
CA PHE A 251 3.57 -7.54 -21.91
C PHE A 251 3.76 -8.47 -20.70
N ASN A 252 3.24 -8.05 -19.55
CA ASN A 252 3.22 -8.78 -18.29
C ASN A 252 1.78 -8.89 -17.75
N PRO A 253 0.92 -9.73 -18.36
CA PRO A 253 -0.54 -9.73 -18.15
C PRO A 253 -0.99 -10.36 -16.82
N ASN A 254 -0.15 -11.24 -16.24
CA ASN A 254 -0.44 -11.94 -15.00
C ASN A 254 0.39 -11.34 -13.86
N PHE A 255 -0.27 -10.55 -13.01
CA PHE A 255 0.33 -9.88 -11.85
C PHE A 255 1.38 -8.86 -12.27
N HIS A 256 0.93 -7.92 -13.11
CA HIS A 256 1.72 -6.90 -13.77
C HIS A 256 2.71 -6.19 -12.83
N ASN A 257 3.94 -5.93 -13.25
CA ASN A 257 4.89 -5.12 -12.48
C ASN A 257 5.00 -3.71 -13.12
N PRO A 258 4.53 -2.64 -12.43
CA PRO A 258 4.41 -2.51 -10.98
C PRO A 258 3.00 -2.67 -10.37
N LEU A 259 1.95 -2.78 -11.20
CA LEU A 259 0.56 -2.57 -10.78
C LEU A 259 -0.06 -3.70 -9.94
N GLY A 260 0.39 -4.93 -10.15
CA GLY A 260 -0.14 -6.17 -9.58
C GLY A 260 -1.45 -6.67 -10.21
N CYS A 261 -1.93 -6.02 -11.27
CA CYS A 261 -3.19 -6.35 -11.93
C CYS A 261 -3.13 -7.68 -12.68
N LEU A 262 -4.31 -8.24 -12.93
CA LEU A 262 -4.50 -9.49 -13.67
C LEU A 262 -5.47 -9.21 -14.81
N MET A 263 -4.98 -9.41 -16.04
CA MET A 263 -5.84 -9.34 -17.23
C MET A 263 -6.82 -10.52 -17.24
N SER A 264 -8.07 -10.27 -17.61
CA SER A 264 -9.09 -11.33 -17.69
C SER A 264 -8.78 -12.30 -18.83
N ASP A 265 -9.30 -13.52 -18.72
CA ASP A 265 -9.10 -14.57 -19.73
C ASP A 265 -9.73 -14.18 -21.08
N GLU A 266 -10.90 -13.52 -21.06
CA GLU A 266 -11.57 -13.02 -22.25
C GLU A 266 -10.72 -11.95 -22.96
N ASN A 267 -10.15 -11.02 -22.19
CA ASN A 267 -9.29 -9.97 -22.75
C ASN A 267 -7.98 -10.55 -23.31
N LYS A 268 -7.41 -11.58 -22.66
CA LYS A 268 -6.21 -12.28 -23.14
C LYS A 268 -6.46 -12.97 -24.47
N GLU A 269 -7.58 -13.69 -24.59
CA GLU A 269 -7.98 -14.36 -25.83
C GLU A 269 -8.15 -13.34 -26.96
N LYS A 270 -8.95 -12.29 -26.72
CA LYS A 270 -9.15 -11.18 -27.67
C LYS A 270 -7.84 -10.51 -28.10
N LEU A 271 -6.93 -10.25 -27.15
CA LEU A 271 -5.63 -9.66 -27.44
C LEU A 271 -4.78 -10.57 -28.35
N VAL A 272 -4.73 -11.87 -28.05
CA VAL A 272 -3.95 -12.83 -28.85
C VAL A 272 -4.51 -12.98 -30.26
N GLU A 273 -5.83 -13.06 -30.42
CA GLU A 273 -6.49 -13.12 -31.73
C GLU A 273 -6.17 -11.87 -32.57
N MET A 274 -6.40 -10.69 -32.02
CA MET A 274 -6.15 -9.42 -32.70
C MET A 274 -4.67 -9.23 -33.10
N MET A 275 -3.73 -9.57 -32.22
CA MET A 275 -2.29 -9.47 -32.53
C MET A 275 -1.88 -10.48 -33.61
N ASN A 276 -2.47 -11.68 -33.60
CA ASN A 276 -2.27 -12.69 -34.63
C ASN A 276 -2.76 -12.21 -36.00
N ASP A 277 -3.93 -11.58 -36.07
CA ASP A 277 -4.50 -11.06 -37.32
C ASP A 277 -3.60 -9.99 -37.96
N GLN A 278 -2.96 -9.15 -37.13
CA GLN A 278 -1.99 -8.15 -37.57
C GLN A 278 -0.57 -8.72 -37.79
N GLY A 279 -0.34 -10.00 -37.48
CA GLY A 279 0.97 -10.64 -37.60
C GLY A 279 2.03 -10.09 -36.64
N VAL A 280 1.62 -9.47 -35.54
CA VAL A 280 2.51 -8.87 -34.54
C VAL A 280 2.79 -9.88 -33.42
N PRO A 281 4.04 -10.35 -33.22
CA PRO A 281 4.36 -11.29 -32.17
C PRO A 281 4.27 -10.64 -30.78
N ILE A 282 3.86 -11.43 -29.79
CA ILE A 282 3.80 -11.03 -28.38
C ILE A 282 4.91 -11.72 -27.61
N ILE A 283 5.71 -10.97 -26.88
CA ILE A 283 6.60 -11.47 -25.84
C ILE A 283 5.84 -11.36 -24.52
N GLU A 284 5.51 -12.50 -23.93
CA GLU A 284 4.80 -12.57 -22.67
C GLU A 284 5.80 -12.83 -21.53
N ASP A 285 5.88 -11.94 -20.54
CA ASP A 285 6.55 -12.21 -19.27
C ASP A 285 5.53 -12.74 -18.25
N ASP A 286 5.66 -14.00 -17.85
CA ASP A 286 4.83 -14.66 -16.84
C ASP A 286 5.66 -15.05 -15.60
N ILE A 287 6.67 -14.24 -15.25
CA ILE A 287 7.54 -14.51 -14.09
C ILE A 287 6.78 -14.60 -12.75
N TYR A 288 5.62 -13.95 -12.64
CA TYR A 288 4.80 -13.94 -11.43
C TYR A 288 3.64 -14.96 -11.45
N GLY A 289 3.41 -15.69 -12.55
CA GLY A 289 2.19 -16.50 -12.74
C GLY A 289 1.87 -17.50 -11.61
N GLU A 290 2.89 -18.06 -10.96
CA GLU A 290 2.75 -19.01 -9.83
C GLU A 290 2.33 -18.36 -8.49
N LEU A 291 2.37 -17.03 -8.40
CA LEU A 291 2.18 -16.23 -7.19
C LEU A 291 0.77 -15.60 -7.13
N TYR A 292 -0.24 -16.31 -7.59
CA TYR A 292 -1.63 -15.90 -7.54
C TYR A 292 -2.19 -15.85 -6.10
N PHE A 293 -3.18 -14.99 -5.83
CA PHE A 293 -3.88 -14.96 -4.54
C PHE A 293 -5.24 -15.67 -4.57
N GLY A 294 -5.74 -16.01 -5.76
CA GLY A 294 -6.96 -16.78 -5.96
C GLY A 294 -6.76 -18.28 -5.77
N ASP A 295 -7.74 -19.06 -6.25
CA ASP A 295 -7.73 -20.52 -6.09
C ASP A 295 -6.89 -21.23 -7.17
N VAL A 296 -6.83 -20.65 -8.36
CA VAL A 296 -6.20 -21.25 -9.54
C VAL A 296 -5.16 -20.32 -10.15
N ARG A 297 -4.15 -20.91 -10.77
CA ARG A 297 -3.17 -20.17 -11.57
C ARG A 297 -3.90 -19.56 -12.78
N PRO A 298 -3.76 -18.26 -13.06
CA PRO A 298 -4.34 -17.67 -14.26
C PRO A 298 -3.69 -18.24 -15.52
N ARG A 299 -4.46 -18.28 -16.61
CA ARG A 299 -3.95 -18.69 -17.92
C ARG A 299 -3.01 -17.61 -18.50
N PRO A 300 -1.88 -17.99 -19.11
CA PRO A 300 -1.01 -17.05 -19.84
C PRO A 300 -1.60 -16.72 -21.22
N LEU A 301 -1.18 -15.65 -21.90
CA LEU A 301 -1.50 -15.38 -23.30
C LEU A 301 -1.14 -16.58 -24.19
N LYS A 302 -0.03 -17.26 -23.88
CA LYS A 302 0.41 -18.46 -24.60
C LYS A 302 -0.65 -19.56 -24.71
N SER A 303 -1.58 -19.66 -23.76
CA SER A 303 -2.66 -20.67 -23.82
C SER A 303 -3.67 -20.43 -24.94
N TYR A 304 -3.80 -19.19 -25.40
CA TYR A 304 -4.69 -18.78 -26.48
C TYR A 304 -3.97 -18.74 -27.83
N ASP A 305 -2.66 -18.95 -27.85
CA ASP A 305 -1.86 -18.92 -29.07
C ASP A 305 -2.08 -20.19 -29.91
N ARG A 306 -2.63 -20.01 -31.11
CA ARG A 306 -2.83 -21.08 -32.10
C ARG A 306 -1.83 -21.03 -33.26
N ARG A 307 -1.15 -19.90 -33.43
CA ARG A 307 -0.24 -19.64 -34.56
C ARG A 307 1.24 -19.71 -34.16
N GLY A 308 1.53 -19.90 -32.87
CA GLY A 308 2.88 -19.93 -32.34
C GLY A 308 3.54 -18.56 -32.27
N MET A 309 2.75 -17.47 -32.24
CA MET A 309 3.22 -16.07 -32.28
C MET A 309 3.46 -15.46 -30.89
N VAL A 310 3.10 -16.18 -29.82
CA VAL A 310 3.39 -15.76 -28.44
C VAL A 310 4.67 -16.45 -27.97
N LEU A 311 5.69 -15.64 -27.66
CA LEU A 311 6.95 -16.05 -27.04
C LEU A 311 6.82 -15.91 -25.52
N TYR A 312 6.54 -17.03 -24.85
CA TYR A 312 6.33 -17.06 -23.40
C TYR A 312 7.65 -17.13 -22.65
N CYS A 313 7.88 -16.21 -21.73
CA CYS A 313 9.07 -16.12 -20.88
C CYS A 313 8.69 -16.29 -19.40
N SER A 314 9.44 -17.09 -18.66
CA SER A 314 9.25 -17.19 -17.20
C SER A 314 10.54 -17.64 -16.48
N SER A 315 10.50 -17.68 -15.14
CA SER A 315 11.66 -18.03 -14.32
C SER A 315 11.32 -18.43 -12.89
N PHE A 316 12.19 -19.25 -12.30
CA PHE A 316 12.17 -19.58 -10.87
C PHE A 316 12.70 -18.46 -9.96
N SER A 317 13.13 -17.32 -10.53
CA SER A 317 13.78 -16.23 -9.78
C SER A 317 12.90 -15.60 -8.71
N LYS A 318 11.57 -15.65 -8.87
CA LYS A 318 10.62 -15.04 -7.92
C LYS A 318 9.91 -16.06 -7.02
N THR A 319 10.07 -17.34 -7.30
CA THR A 319 9.29 -18.42 -6.69
C THR A 319 10.14 -19.46 -5.97
N LEU A 320 11.46 -19.52 -6.23
CA LEU A 320 12.37 -20.49 -5.60
C LEU A 320 13.62 -19.84 -5.01
N ALA A 321 14.62 -19.52 -5.84
CA ALA A 321 15.85 -18.87 -5.40
C ALA A 321 16.39 -18.01 -6.55
N PRO A 322 16.45 -16.67 -6.40
CA PRO A 322 16.97 -15.77 -7.42
C PRO A 322 18.39 -16.14 -7.89
N ASP A 323 19.21 -16.64 -6.96
CA ASP A 323 20.63 -16.99 -7.18
C ASP A 323 20.85 -18.15 -8.15
N LEU A 324 19.87 -19.07 -8.30
CA LEU A 324 20.03 -20.19 -9.23
C LEU A 324 20.03 -19.75 -10.71
N ARG A 325 19.54 -18.55 -11.01
CA ARG A 325 19.51 -17.96 -12.37
C ARG A 325 18.94 -18.92 -13.42
N VAL A 326 17.80 -19.55 -13.16
CA VAL A 326 17.12 -20.43 -14.13
C VAL A 326 15.81 -19.82 -14.59
N GLY A 327 15.70 -19.61 -15.90
CA GLY A 327 14.51 -19.19 -16.62
C GLY A 327 14.30 -20.03 -17.87
N TRP A 328 13.24 -19.75 -18.62
CA TRP A 328 13.00 -20.44 -19.88
C TRP A 328 12.14 -19.60 -20.81
N VAL A 329 12.14 -19.99 -22.09
CA VAL A 329 11.24 -19.47 -23.12
C VAL A 329 10.56 -20.62 -23.87
N LEU A 330 9.27 -20.46 -24.18
CA LEU A 330 8.57 -21.21 -25.23
C LEU A 330 8.39 -20.28 -26.45
N PRO A 331 9.27 -20.36 -27.45
CA PRO A 331 9.38 -19.36 -28.52
C PRO A 331 8.40 -19.56 -29.69
N GLY A 332 7.66 -20.67 -29.75
CA GLY A 332 6.74 -20.98 -30.85
C GLY A 332 7.46 -21.03 -32.21
N VAL A 333 6.89 -20.39 -33.24
CA VAL A 333 7.44 -20.42 -34.61
C VAL A 333 8.85 -19.83 -34.71
N PHE A 334 9.30 -19.10 -33.68
CA PHE A 334 10.61 -18.46 -33.62
C PHE A 334 11.72 -19.35 -33.02
N ARG A 335 11.42 -20.60 -32.69
CA ARG A 335 12.30 -21.52 -31.96
C ARG A 335 13.72 -21.60 -32.49
N GLU A 336 13.91 -21.89 -33.78
CA GLU A 336 15.26 -22.08 -34.33
C GLU A 336 16.10 -20.79 -34.28
N LYS A 337 15.46 -19.62 -34.44
CA LYS A 337 16.17 -18.34 -34.32
C LYS A 337 16.58 -18.06 -32.88
N VAL A 338 15.70 -18.30 -31.91
CA VAL A 338 16.01 -18.16 -30.47
C VAL A 338 17.10 -19.12 -30.04
N LYS A 339 17.00 -20.41 -30.43
CA LYS A 339 18.00 -21.44 -30.16
C LYS A 339 19.37 -21.06 -30.69
N ARG A 340 19.46 -20.60 -31.94
CA ARG A 340 20.71 -20.13 -32.54
C ARG A 340 21.31 -18.95 -31.77
N LEU A 341 20.49 -17.95 -31.42
CA LEU A 341 20.96 -16.80 -30.65
C LEU A 341 21.46 -17.20 -29.26
N LYS A 342 20.72 -18.08 -28.55
CA LYS A 342 21.14 -18.60 -27.25
C LYS A 342 22.48 -19.32 -27.31
N PHE A 343 22.66 -20.17 -28.31
CA PHE A 343 23.92 -20.88 -28.53
C PHE A 343 25.08 -19.90 -28.76
N ASN A 344 24.88 -18.88 -29.59
CA ASN A 344 25.90 -17.87 -29.88
C ASN A 344 26.31 -17.04 -28.65
N ILE A 345 25.41 -16.84 -27.69
CA ILE A 345 25.68 -16.02 -26.50
C ILE A 345 26.42 -16.80 -25.42
N SER A 346 26.06 -18.07 -25.17
CA SER A 346 26.60 -18.78 -24.01
C SER A 346 26.89 -20.27 -24.21
N ILE A 347 26.68 -20.82 -25.41
CA ILE A 347 26.80 -22.25 -25.76
C ILE A 347 25.78 -23.14 -25.02
N ALA A 348 25.82 -23.14 -23.69
CA ALA A 348 24.90 -23.84 -22.79
C ALA A 348 24.60 -22.99 -21.54
N SER A 349 23.70 -23.47 -20.68
CA SER A 349 23.44 -22.91 -19.35
C SER A 349 24.06 -23.83 -18.27
N SER A 350 24.27 -23.34 -17.05
CA SER A 350 24.86 -24.14 -15.95
C SER A 350 24.04 -25.41 -15.69
N GLN A 351 24.64 -26.59 -15.80
CA GLN A 351 23.96 -27.88 -15.59
C GLN A 351 23.53 -28.05 -14.13
N LEU A 352 24.42 -27.73 -13.19
CA LEU A 352 24.16 -27.91 -11.75
C LEU A 352 22.86 -27.25 -11.31
N ASN A 353 22.68 -25.97 -11.66
CA ASN A 353 21.49 -25.22 -11.24
C ASN A 353 20.22 -25.80 -11.85
N GLN A 354 20.30 -26.29 -13.10
CA GLN A 354 19.16 -26.91 -13.77
C GLN A 354 18.76 -28.25 -13.11
N LEU A 355 19.74 -29.10 -12.83
CA LEU A 355 19.52 -30.41 -12.21
C LEU A 355 19.03 -30.28 -10.76
N VAL A 356 19.52 -29.30 -10.01
CA VAL A 356 19.04 -29.01 -8.64
C VAL A 356 17.57 -28.64 -8.66
N ILE A 357 17.15 -27.80 -9.60
CA ILE A 357 15.72 -27.44 -9.74
C ILE A 357 14.91 -28.64 -10.23
N ALA A 358 15.42 -29.41 -11.20
CA ALA A 358 14.73 -30.59 -11.70
C ALA A 358 14.46 -31.62 -10.59
N ASP A 359 15.47 -31.90 -9.76
CA ASP A 359 15.34 -32.74 -8.56
C ASP A 359 14.30 -32.15 -7.61
N PHE A 360 14.44 -30.88 -7.23
CA PHE A 360 13.52 -30.20 -6.31
C PHE A 360 12.05 -30.28 -6.76
N LEU A 361 11.79 -30.01 -8.04
CA LEU A 361 10.45 -30.11 -8.64
C LEU A 361 9.91 -31.53 -8.57
N SER A 362 10.75 -32.54 -8.84
CA SER A 362 10.35 -33.95 -8.84
C SER A 362 9.86 -34.46 -7.48
N THR A 363 10.29 -33.83 -6.37
CA THR A 363 9.88 -34.21 -5.00
C THR A 363 8.47 -33.76 -4.60
N GLY A 364 7.83 -32.91 -5.41
CA GLY A 364 6.58 -32.22 -5.07
C GLY A 364 6.71 -31.20 -3.92
N ALA A 365 7.94 -30.89 -3.48
CA ALA A 365 8.20 -29.87 -2.47
C ALA A 365 7.82 -28.47 -2.95
N TYR A 366 7.90 -28.22 -4.26
CA TYR A 366 7.61 -26.93 -4.85
C TYR A 366 6.15 -26.50 -4.67
N ASP A 367 5.17 -27.36 -4.92
CA ASP A 367 3.76 -26.99 -4.75
C ASP A 367 3.40 -26.73 -3.29
N ARG A 368 4.02 -27.48 -2.35
CA ARG A 368 3.87 -27.23 -0.92
C ARG A 368 4.47 -25.88 -0.52
N HIS A 369 5.64 -25.56 -1.07
CA HIS A 369 6.32 -24.29 -0.87
C HIS A 369 5.50 -23.12 -1.42
N LEU A 370 5.03 -23.20 -2.66
CA LEU A 370 4.23 -22.15 -3.31
C LEU A 370 2.94 -21.84 -2.54
N ARG A 371 2.24 -22.84 -1.99
CA ARG A 371 1.06 -22.59 -1.15
C ARG A 371 1.39 -21.72 0.07
N LYS A 372 2.49 -22.03 0.77
CA LYS A 372 2.94 -21.24 1.92
C LYS A 372 3.36 -19.83 1.50
N MET A 373 4.10 -19.72 0.40
CA MET A 373 4.57 -18.45 -0.13
C MET A 373 3.39 -17.55 -0.53
N ARG A 374 2.40 -18.06 -1.29
CA ARG A 374 1.21 -17.29 -1.69
C ARG A 374 0.44 -16.74 -0.49
N ASN A 375 0.22 -17.56 0.53
CA ASN A 375 -0.46 -17.15 1.76
C ASN A 375 0.30 -16.03 2.49
N ALA A 376 1.62 -16.18 2.66
CA ALA A 376 2.47 -15.17 3.27
C ALA A 376 2.45 -13.85 2.48
N LEU A 377 2.56 -13.91 1.15
CA LEU A 377 2.55 -12.73 0.27
C LEU A 377 1.19 -12.01 0.28
N LYS A 378 0.06 -12.75 0.24
CA LYS A 378 -1.30 -12.19 0.34
C LYS A 378 -1.47 -11.44 1.67
N LYS A 379 -1.03 -12.05 2.77
CA LYS A 379 -1.06 -11.44 4.11
C LYS A 379 -0.18 -10.18 4.17
N GLN A 380 1.08 -10.27 3.77
CA GLN A 380 2.04 -9.16 3.76
C GLN A 380 1.56 -7.97 2.93
N THR A 381 0.97 -8.24 1.77
CA THR A 381 0.40 -7.20 0.89
C THR A 381 -0.76 -6.48 1.59
N THR A 382 -1.63 -7.23 2.26
CA THR A 382 -2.75 -6.65 3.02
C THR A 382 -2.27 -5.85 4.24
N ASP A 383 -1.30 -6.38 4.99
CA ASP A 383 -0.70 -5.69 6.15
C ASP A 383 -0.02 -4.37 5.72
N THR A 384 0.74 -4.40 4.62
CA THR A 384 1.41 -3.22 4.06
C THR A 384 0.39 -2.17 3.62
N ALA A 385 -0.67 -2.58 2.92
CA ALA A 385 -1.76 -1.70 2.51
C ALA A 385 -2.45 -1.03 3.71
N LEU A 386 -2.68 -1.78 4.80
CA LEU A 386 -3.25 -1.24 6.02
C LEU A 386 -2.31 -0.22 6.70
N ALA A 387 -1.02 -0.51 6.77
CA ALA A 387 -0.05 0.46 7.31
C ALA A 387 0.00 1.74 6.47
N ILE A 388 -0.03 1.63 5.14
CA ILE A 388 -0.14 2.80 4.25
C ILE A 388 -1.41 3.59 4.56
N SER A 389 -2.56 2.92 4.68
CA SER A 389 -3.85 3.60 4.94
C SER A 389 -3.90 4.38 6.24
N ARG A 390 -3.13 3.95 7.26
CA ARG A 390 -3.07 4.63 8.56
C ARG A 390 -2.11 5.81 8.56
N SER A 391 -1.05 5.75 7.76
CA SER A 391 0.12 6.62 7.94
C SER A 391 0.36 7.61 6.81
N PHE A 392 -0.22 7.36 5.63
CA PHE A 392 -0.05 8.23 4.46
C PHE A 392 -1.15 9.30 4.41
N PRO A 393 -0.87 10.48 3.82
CA PRO A 393 -1.84 11.57 3.73
C PRO A 393 -3.09 11.20 2.93
N THR A 394 -4.19 11.92 3.23
CA THR A 394 -5.41 11.89 2.42
C THR A 394 -5.09 12.19 0.95
N GLY A 395 -5.75 11.46 0.05
CA GLY A 395 -5.47 11.52 -1.40
C GLY A 395 -4.56 10.40 -1.88
N THR A 396 -3.94 9.64 -0.97
CA THR A 396 -3.20 8.42 -1.31
C THR A 396 -4.14 7.33 -1.84
N LYS A 397 -3.74 6.65 -2.91
CA LYS A 397 -4.48 5.54 -3.54
C LYS A 397 -3.55 4.34 -3.72
N ILE A 398 -4.08 3.12 -3.69
CA ILE A 398 -3.29 1.89 -3.84
C ILE A 398 -3.92 0.91 -4.84
N SER A 399 -3.08 0.23 -5.63
CA SER A 399 -3.55 -0.86 -6.47
C SER A 399 -4.02 -2.05 -5.64
N THR A 400 -4.80 -2.92 -6.28
CA THR A 400 -5.39 -4.10 -5.64
C THR A 400 -4.87 -5.37 -6.31
N PRO A 401 -3.60 -5.74 -6.07
CA PRO A 401 -2.98 -6.91 -6.68
C PRO A 401 -3.79 -8.19 -6.49
N LYS A 402 -3.85 -9.01 -7.54
CA LYS A 402 -4.44 -10.35 -7.51
C LYS A 402 -3.39 -11.46 -7.32
N GLY A 403 -2.13 -11.08 -7.20
CA GLY A 403 -0.97 -11.95 -7.03
C GLY A 403 0.32 -11.14 -7.08
N GLY A 404 1.46 -11.83 -7.16
CA GLY A 404 2.77 -11.21 -7.04
C GLY A 404 3.02 -10.71 -5.62
N TYR A 405 3.80 -9.64 -5.48
CA TYR A 405 4.12 -9.03 -4.18
C TYR A 405 4.54 -7.57 -4.31
N THR A 406 3.86 -6.81 -5.17
CA THR A 406 4.10 -5.38 -5.32
C THR A 406 2.79 -4.61 -5.12
N LEU A 407 2.88 -3.46 -4.47
CA LEU A 407 1.82 -2.47 -4.35
C LEU A 407 2.22 -1.23 -5.13
N TRP A 408 1.30 -0.74 -5.97
CA TRP A 408 1.44 0.53 -6.66
C TRP A 408 0.68 1.60 -5.90
N VAL A 409 1.37 2.68 -5.53
CA VAL A 409 0.84 3.73 -4.67
C VAL A 409 0.87 5.05 -5.43
N GLU A 410 -0.31 5.65 -5.60
CA GLU A 410 -0.46 7.03 -6.04
C GLU A 410 -0.44 7.94 -4.82
N LEU A 411 0.52 8.86 -4.78
CA LEU A 411 0.65 9.87 -3.73
C LEU A 411 -0.14 11.14 -4.14
N PRO A 412 -0.47 12.02 -3.18
CA PRO A 412 -1.13 13.28 -3.49
C PRO A 412 -0.44 14.06 -4.62
N PRO A 413 -1.21 14.79 -5.45
CA PRO A 413 -0.65 15.65 -6.49
C PRO A 413 0.32 16.67 -5.88
N GLY A 414 1.54 16.77 -6.44
CA GLY A 414 2.60 17.65 -5.93
C GLY A 414 3.81 16.90 -5.37
N ILE A 415 3.62 15.66 -4.90
CA ILE A 415 4.72 14.82 -4.45
C ILE A 415 5.56 14.36 -5.64
N ASP A 416 6.88 14.54 -5.53
CA ASP A 416 7.85 13.98 -6.46
C ASP A 416 8.51 12.73 -5.85
N SER A 417 8.26 11.57 -6.47
CA SER A 417 8.75 10.26 -6.08
C SER A 417 10.27 10.15 -6.10
N LEU A 418 10.97 10.90 -6.96
CA LEU A 418 12.45 10.93 -6.95
C LEU A 418 12.98 11.68 -5.73
N LYS A 419 12.32 12.78 -5.33
CA LYS A 419 12.65 13.49 -4.09
C LYS A 419 12.36 12.62 -2.87
N LEU A 420 11.21 11.95 -2.85
CA LEU A 420 10.84 11.01 -1.78
C LEU A 420 11.85 9.86 -1.71
N TRP A 421 12.26 9.30 -2.84
CA TRP A 421 13.25 8.22 -2.89
C TRP A 421 14.59 8.65 -2.27
N SER A 422 15.07 9.85 -2.60
CA SER A 422 16.28 10.41 -1.97
C SER A 422 16.13 10.61 -0.46
N ARG A 423 14.98 11.15 0.01
CA ARG A 423 14.73 11.37 1.45
C ARG A 423 14.58 10.05 2.21
N ALA A 424 13.82 9.11 1.67
CA ALA A 424 13.64 7.77 2.25
C ALA A 424 14.97 7.05 2.39
N GLY A 425 15.86 7.14 1.38
CA GLY A 425 17.19 6.55 1.45
C GLY A 425 18.05 7.07 2.62
N LYS A 426 17.90 8.36 3.00
CA LYS A 426 18.59 8.94 4.17
C LYS A 426 18.07 8.39 5.51
N GLU A 427 16.81 7.96 5.54
CA GLU A 427 16.18 7.30 6.68
C GLU A 427 16.31 5.77 6.64
N ASN A 428 17.22 5.24 5.80
CA ASN A 428 17.43 3.82 5.56
C ASN A 428 16.20 3.07 5.02
N ILE A 429 15.37 3.71 4.20
CA ILE A 429 14.18 3.11 3.58
C ILE A 429 14.39 3.09 2.06
N SER A 430 14.43 1.89 1.46
CA SER A 430 14.45 1.76 0.00
C SER A 430 13.02 1.78 -0.54
N ILE A 431 12.76 2.56 -1.58
CA ILE A 431 11.49 2.56 -2.34
C ILE A 431 11.80 2.58 -3.84
N PHE A 432 10.82 2.22 -4.67
CA PHE A 432 10.96 2.28 -6.11
C PHE A 432 10.13 3.46 -6.67
N PRO A 433 10.77 4.53 -7.17
CA PRO A 433 10.05 5.69 -7.69
C PRO A 433 9.36 5.39 -9.02
N GLY A 434 8.12 5.87 -9.16
CA GLY A 434 7.27 5.57 -10.32
C GLY A 434 7.76 6.18 -11.63
N ALA A 435 8.55 7.25 -11.57
CA ALA A 435 9.23 7.83 -12.73
C ALA A 435 10.17 6.85 -13.46
N LEU A 436 10.56 5.74 -12.82
CA LEU A 436 11.35 4.67 -13.45
C LEU A 436 10.50 3.64 -14.22
N CYS A 437 9.17 3.83 -14.28
CA CYS A 437 8.25 2.91 -14.94
C CYS A 437 7.72 3.41 -16.29
N SER A 438 8.27 4.49 -16.85
CA SER A 438 7.94 5.01 -18.18
C SER A 438 9.19 5.61 -18.82
N GLY A 439 9.26 5.64 -20.15
CA GLY A 439 10.23 6.41 -20.92
C GLY A 439 9.92 7.92 -20.95
N THR A 440 8.86 8.36 -20.27
CA THR A 440 8.41 9.76 -20.19
C THR A 440 8.35 10.27 -18.75
N ASP A 441 8.07 11.56 -18.56
CA ASP A 441 7.87 12.20 -17.24
C ASP A 441 6.55 11.80 -16.52
N GLN A 442 5.92 10.69 -16.91
CA GLN A 442 4.73 10.17 -16.26
C GLN A 442 5.05 9.55 -14.89
N TYR A 443 4.01 9.39 -14.06
CA TYR A 443 4.08 8.70 -12.77
C TYR A 443 5.02 9.33 -11.73
N ARG A 444 5.32 10.63 -11.84
CA ARG A 444 6.20 11.33 -10.88
C ARG A 444 5.68 11.31 -9.45
N ASN A 445 4.37 11.27 -9.23
CA ASN A 445 3.75 11.16 -7.90
C ASN A 445 3.43 9.70 -7.49
N TYR A 446 4.06 8.70 -8.10
CA TYR A 446 3.81 7.30 -7.78
C TYR A 446 5.04 6.62 -7.21
N ILE A 447 4.83 5.61 -6.38
CA ILE A 447 5.87 4.70 -5.90
C ILE A 447 5.39 3.26 -5.98
N ARG A 448 6.34 2.34 -6.17
CA ARG A 448 6.11 0.90 -5.96
C ARG A 448 6.74 0.48 -4.63
N ILE A 449 5.94 -0.22 -3.83
CA ILE A 449 6.36 -0.85 -2.58
C ILE A 449 6.36 -2.38 -2.76
N SER A 450 7.47 -3.02 -2.42
CA SER A 450 7.64 -4.47 -2.40
C SER A 450 7.09 -5.05 -1.10
N CYS A 451 6.25 -6.07 -1.24
CA CYS A 451 5.68 -6.87 -0.14
C CYS A 451 6.34 -8.26 -0.09
N GLY A 452 7.56 -8.41 -0.64
CA GLY A 452 8.29 -9.69 -0.71
C GLY A 452 8.91 -10.16 0.61
N PHE A 453 8.83 -9.36 1.69
CA PHE A 453 9.41 -9.64 2.99
C PHE A 453 8.33 -9.83 4.06
N PRO A 454 8.53 -10.74 5.04
CA PRO A 454 7.66 -10.86 6.20
C PRO A 454 7.41 -9.50 6.85
N PHE A 455 6.13 -9.17 7.07
CA PHE A 455 5.73 -7.88 7.62
C PHE A 455 6.01 -7.85 9.13
N THR A 456 7.17 -7.32 9.50
CA THR A 456 7.63 -7.15 10.89
C THR A 456 7.28 -5.76 11.42
N GLU A 457 7.41 -5.58 12.73
CA GLU A 457 7.27 -4.26 13.37
C GLU A 457 8.24 -3.23 12.77
N GLU A 458 9.46 -3.64 12.43
CA GLU A 458 10.45 -2.78 11.76
C GLU A 458 9.96 -2.29 10.38
N LEU A 459 9.36 -3.19 9.57
CA LEU A 459 8.77 -2.79 8.30
C LEU A 459 7.55 -1.89 8.50
N GLU A 460 6.72 -2.15 9.51
CA GLU A 460 5.59 -1.28 9.82
C GLU A 460 6.05 0.13 10.21
N GLN A 461 7.05 0.24 11.10
CA GLN A 461 7.67 1.52 11.46
C GLN A 461 8.30 2.21 10.25
N GLY A 462 8.91 1.46 9.33
CA GLY A 462 9.40 1.96 8.06
C GLY A 462 8.31 2.57 7.18
N ILE A 463 7.15 1.91 7.05
CA ILE A 463 5.99 2.45 6.33
C ILE A 463 5.44 3.70 7.03
N ASN A 464 5.37 3.70 8.36
CA ASN A 464 4.92 4.87 9.13
C ASN A 464 5.83 6.08 8.91
N LYS A 465 7.15 5.86 8.99
CA LYS A 465 8.16 6.89 8.73
C LYS A 465 8.10 7.39 7.28
N LEU A 466 7.87 6.50 6.32
CA LEU A 466 7.66 6.87 4.93
C LEU A 466 6.41 7.75 4.77
N GLY A 467 5.32 7.45 5.47
CA GLY A 467 4.12 8.29 5.54
C GLY A 467 4.42 9.71 6.04
N CYS A 468 5.21 9.84 7.12
CA CYS A 468 5.68 11.14 7.61
C CYS A 468 6.50 11.90 6.56
N LEU A 469 7.40 11.23 5.83
CA LEU A 469 8.17 11.87 4.76
C LEU A 469 7.29 12.35 3.61
N VAL A 470 6.23 11.61 3.28
CA VAL A 470 5.24 12.04 2.28
C VAL A 470 4.48 13.27 2.77
N LEU A 471 4.05 13.30 4.04
CA LEU A 471 3.39 14.46 4.65
C LEU A 471 4.29 15.71 4.59
N GLU A 472 5.53 15.60 5.03
CA GLU A 472 6.48 16.72 4.99
C GLU A 472 6.77 17.21 3.57
N LEU A 473 6.88 16.29 2.59
CA LEU A 473 7.04 16.67 1.18
C LEU A 473 5.77 17.28 0.61
N ASN A 474 4.59 16.86 1.08
CA ASN A 474 3.32 17.43 0.67
C ASN A 474 3.26 18.92 1.05
N ASP A 475 3.65 19.21 2.29
CA ASP A 475 3.73 20.56 2.85
C ASP A 475 4.80 21.42 2.13
N GLN A 476 5.92 20.82 1.73
CA GLN A 476 6.99 21.51 0.95
C GLN A 476 6.69 21.64 -0.54
N SER A 477 5.82 20.78 -1.09
CA SER A 477 5.40 20.78 -2.50
C SER A 477 4.28 21.78 -2.80
N ILE A 478 4.02 22.68 -1.86
CA ILE A 478 3.30 23.93 -2.09
C ILE A 478 4.36 25.01 -2.42
N PRO A 479 4.89 25.10 -3.65
CA PRO A 479 5.66 26.26 -4.05
C PRO A 479 4.74 27.48 -4.13
N GLU A 480 5.25 28.59 -3.64
CA GLU A 480 4.81 29.97 -3.91
C GLU A 480 4.33 30.09 -5.37
N ARG A 481 3.02 30.09 -5.61
CA ARG A 481 2.46 30.34 -6.94
C ARG A 481 2.47 31.84 -7.20
N ASN A 482 3.51 32.31 -7.89
CA ASN A 482 3.40 33.51 -8.69
C ASN A 482 2.34 33.30 -9.80
N SER A 483 1.32 34.15 -9.75
CA SER A 483 0.57 34.68 -10.90
C SER A 483 0.10 33.70 -11.97
N ARG A 484 -1.05 33.07 -11.74
CA ARG A 484 -2.17 33.17 -12.69
C ARG A 484 -3.45 33.42 -11.90
N GLU A 485 -3.96 34.63 -12.05
CA GLU A 485 -5.27 35.08 -11.61
C GLU A 485 -6.33 34.07 -12.03
N THR A 486 -7.06 33.53 -11.06
CA THR A 486 -8.52 33.65 -10.94
C THR A 486 -9.01 32.81 -9.74
N THR A 487 -9.91 33.39 -8.95
CA THR A 487 -10.70 32.82 -7.83
C THR A 487 -10.09 32.53 -6.45
N SER A 488 -8.79 32.23 -6.25
CA SER A 488 -8.26 31.96 -4.89
C SER A 488 -8.05 33.19 -3.99
N ALA A 489 -8.04 34.40 -4.55
CA ALA A 489 -7.75 35.64 -3.79
C ALA A 489 -8.91 36.09 -2.88
N ARG A 490 -10.04 35.36 -2.90
CA ARG A 490 -11.24 35.74 -2.18
C ARG A 490 -11.73 34.67 -1.19
N GLU A 491 -10.90 33.78 -0.67
CA GLU A 491 -11.33 32.85 0.39
C GLU A 491 -10.75 33.22 1.77
N ILE A 492 -11.61 33.20 2.80
CA ILE A 492 -11.28 33.33 4.22
C ILE A 492 -11.24 31.93 4.85
N LYS A 493 -10.10 31.55 5.41
CA LYS A 493 -9.84 30.23 5.99
C LYS A 493 -9.84 30.29 7.51
N ILE A 494 -10.68 29.48 8.16
CA ILE A 494 -10.95 29.55 9.60
C ILE A 494 -10.74 28.18 10.25
N GLY A 495 -9.89 28.12 11.27
CA GLY A 495 -9.67 26.92 12.08
C GLY A 495 -10.70 26.79 13.21
N LEU A 496 -11.29 25.61 13.37
CA LEU A 496 -12.26 25.29 14.42
C LEU A 496 -11.69 24.19 15.34
N ASN A 497 -11.72 24.41 16.66
CA ASN A 497 -11.16 23.46 17.64
C ASN A 497 -12.18 22.63 18.41
N THR A 498 -13.47 22.91 18.23
CA THR A 498 -14.57 22.30 18.98
C THR A 498 -15.86 22.40 18.16
N ASP A 499 -17.00 22.10 18.77
CA ASP A 499 -18.31 22.13 18.14
C ASP A 499 -18.61 23.48 17.42
N PRO A 500 -18.96 23.47 16.12
CA PRO A 500 -19.26 24.68 15.36
C PRO A 500 -20.44 25.51 15.92
N GLY A 501 -21.39 24.87 16.62
CA GLY A 501 -22.50 25.54 17.28
C GLY A 501 -22.04 26.37 18.47
N LEU A 502 -21.19 25.80 19.33
CA LEU A 502 -20.53 26.53 20.42
C LEU A 502 -19.69 27.71 19.89
N LEU A 503 -19.02 27.50 18.75
CA LEU A 503 -18.21 28.53 18.09
C LEU A 503 -19.04 29.60 17.34
N ARG A 504 -20.37 29.47 17.31
CA ARG A 504 -21.32 30.35 16.59
C ARG A 504 -20.98 30.48 15.10
N VAL A 505 -20.49 29.40 14.48
CA VAL A 505 -19.98 29.39 13.10
C VAL A 505 -21.04 29.81 12.08
N ASN A 506 -22.31 29.45 12.28
CA ASN A 506 -23.39 29.89 11.39
C ASN A 506 -23.52 31.42 11.36
N LYS A 507 -23.57 32.06 12.54
CA LYS A 507 -23.63 33.52 12.67
C LYS A 507 -22.37 34.19 12.09
N LEU A 508 -21.20 33.56 12.27
CA LEU A 508 -19.95 34.01 11.68
C LEU A 508 -19.99 33.99 10.14
N CYS A 509 -20.44 32.89 9.55
CA CYS A 509 -20.55 32.74 8.10
C CYS A 509 -21.59 33.68 7.49
N GLU A 510 -22.75 33.82 8.13
CA GLU A 510 -23.81 34.77 7.72
C GLU A 510 -23.29 36.21 7.72
N ASN A 511 -22.55 36.61 8.76
CA ASN A 511 -21.99 37.96 8.87
C ASN A 511 -20.97 38.23 7.74
N ILE A 512 -20.05 37.30 7.48
CA ILE A 512 -19.05 37.43 6.41
C ILE A 512 -19.74 37.52 5.04
N HIS A 513 -20.72 36.63 4.79
CA HIS A 513 -21.44 36.60 3.52
C HIS A 513 -22.29 37.86 3.29
N THR A 514 -22.83 38.46 4.35
CA THR A 514 -23.63 39.69 4.28
C THR A 514 -22.76 40.94 4.11
N SER A 515 -21.63 41.03 4.82
CA SER A 515 -20.76 42.21 4.77
C SER A 515 -19.89 42.25 3.51
N GLU A 516 -19.40 41.10 3.06
CA GLU A 516 -18.43 40.99 1.98
C GLU A 516 -18.72 39.71 1.14
N PRO A 517 -19.80 39.71 0.35
CA PRO A 517 -20.30 38.54 -0.38
C PRO A 517 -19.30 37.97 -1.41
N GLU A 518 -18.29 38.75 -1.78
CA GLU A 518 -17.21 38.32 -2.65
C GLU A 518 -16.27 37.32 -2.00
N PHE A 519 -16.24 37.21 -0.66
CA PHE A 519 -15.37 36.27 0.05
C PHE A 519 -16.04 34.91 0.26
N GLY A 520 -15.42 33.83 -0.25
CA GLY A 520 -15.72 32.46 0.12
C GLY A 520 -15.18 32.12 1.52
N ILE A 521 -15.76 31.11 2.18
CA ILE A 521 -15.36 30.68 3.53
C ILE A 521 -14.95 29.22 3.49
N LYS A 522 -13.79 28.92 4.09
CA LYS A 522 -13.30 27.55 4.27
C LYS A 522 -13.05 27.26 5.74
N LEU A 523 -13.70 26.23 6.26
CA LEU A 523 -13.59 25.81 7.66
C LEU A 523 -12.71 24.56 7.77
N SER A 524 -11.79 24.54 8.74
CA SER A 524 -10.90 23.41 9.00
C SER A 524 -10.99 22.99 10.47
N GLN A 525 -11.52 21.80 10.76
CA GLN A 525 -11.58 21.26 12.11
C GLN A 525 -10.23 20.67 12.52
N THR A 526 -9.59 21.19 13.58
CA THR A 526 -8.29 20.70 14.09
C THR A 526 -8.02 21.22 15.51
N MET A 527 -6.92 20.81 16.15
CA MET A 527 -6.64 21.17 17.54
C MET A 527 -6.05 22.57 17.72
N SER A 528 -6.23 23.17 18.90
CA SER A 528 -5.74 24.52 19.20
C SER A 528 -4.26 24.72 18.86
N GLY A 529 -3.39 23.75 19.20
CA GLY A 529 -1.96 23.79 18.86
C GLY A 529 -1.68 23.68 17.36
N ASN A 530 -2.50 22.94 16.62
CA ASN A 530 -2.40 22.86 15.16
C ASN A 530 -2.93 24.13 14.49
N ILE A 531 -3.97 24.76 15.03
CA ILE A 531 -4.47 26.06 14.54
C ILE A 531 -3.37 27.12 14.62
N LEU A 532 -2.62 27.17 15.73
CA LEU A 532 -1.48 28.08 15.87
C LEU A 532 -0.39 27.81 14.81
N LYS A 533 -0.06 26.53 14.55
CA LYS A 533 0.90 26.15 13.50
C LYS A 533 0.42 26.55 12.10
N LEU A 534 -0.85 26.28 11.78
CA LEU A 534 -1.47 26.63 10.49
C LEU A 534 -1.62 28.14 10.31
N LEU A 535 -1.78 28.89 11.41
CA LEU A 535 -1.72 30.35 11.36
C LEU A 535 -0.30 30.81 11.07
N ALA A 536 0.72 30.28 11.76
CA ALA A 536 2.12 30.62 11.51
C ALA A 536 2.59 30.29 10.08
N SER A 537 2.03 29.25 9.45
CA SER A 537 2.29 28.91 8.05
C SER A 537 1.42 29.67 7.04
N HIS A 538 0.61 30.64 7.48
CA HIS A 538 -0.33 31.40 6.65
C HIS A 538 -1.42 30.56 5.94
N GLU A 539 -1.65 29.34 6.39
CA GLU A 539 -2.69 28.44 5.86
C GLU A 539 -4.08 28.76 6.38
N LEU A 540 -4.17 29.38 7.56
CA LEU A 540 -5.39 29.95 8.12
C LEU A 540 -5.30 31.48 8.17
N ASP A 541 -6.44 32.15 8.07
CA ASP A 541 -6.59 33.59 8.29
C ASP A 541 -6.95 33.89 9.76
N GLY A 542 -7.61 32.95 10.44
CA GLY A 542 -7.90 32.99 11.87
C GLY A 542 -8.34 31.62 12.39
N GLY A 543 -8.44 31.45 13.70
CA GLY A 543 -9.00 30.22 14.27
C GLY A 543 -9.33 30.32 15.74
N PHE A 544 -10.16 29.39 16.21
CA PHE A 544 -10.60 29.31 17.62
C PHE A 544 -9.66 28.40 18.40
N ILE A 545 -9.19 28.87 19.56
CA ILE A 545 -8.31 28.10 20.43
C ILE A 545 -8.81 28.14 21.88
N TYR A 546 -8.52 27.05 22.60
CA TYR A 546 -8.64 27.00 24.05
C TYR A 546 -7.30 27.31 24.69
N GLY A 547 -7.33 28.06 25.79
CA GLY A 547 -6.15 28.48 26.52
C GLY A 547 -5.56 29.80 26.02
N ASP A 548 -4.59 30.32 26.77
CA ASP A 548 -3.83 31.49 26.37
C ASP A 548 -2.67 31.11 25.45
N CYS A 549 -2.31 31.99 24.53
CA CYS A 549 -1.11 31.86 23.71
C CYS A 549 -0.12 32.95 24.10
N MET A 550 1.05 32.53 24.59
CA MET A 550 2.12 33.42 25.06
C MET A 550 3.06 33.89 23.93
N GLU A 551 2.86 33.40 22.70
CA GLU A 551 3.69 33.75 21.56
C GLU A 551 3.32 35.12 21.00
N THR A 552 4.30 36.02 20.91
CA THR A 552 4.11 37.44 20.54
C THR A 552 3.70 37.66 19.09
N GLN A 553 3.83 36.64 18.24
CA GLN A 553 3.47 36.70 16.81
C GLN A 553 1.95 36.65 16.57
N PHE A 554 1.16 36.24 17.56
CA PHE A 554 -0.29 36.13 17.45
C PHE A 554 -1.02 37.30 18.11
N SER A 555 -2.22 37.59 17.61
CA SER A 555 -3.18 38.50 18.23
C SER A 555 -4.40 37.70 18.66
N LEU A 556 -4.73 37.78 19.94
CA LEU A 556 -5.84 37.07 20.55
C LEU A 556 -7.01 38.03 20.80
N LEU A 557 -8.20 37.57 20.46
CA LEU A 557 -9.48 38.16 20.84
C LEU A 557 -10.16 37.19 21.80
N HIS A 558 -10.23 37.55 23.08
CA HIS A 558 -10.97 36.75 24.06
C HIS A 558 -12.46 36.77 23.71
N LEU A 559 -13.09 35.60 23.68
CA LEU A 559 -14.50 35.45 23.30
C LEU A 559 -15.38 35.09 24.50
N ALA A 560 -14.94 34.10 25.29
CA ALA A 560 -15.62 33.65 26.49
C ALA A 560 -14.66 32.90 27.40
N THR A 561 -15.05 32.72 28.66
CA THR A 561 -14.38 31.81 29.59
C THR A 561 -15.30 30.63 29.85
N MET A 562 -14.90 29.46 29.36
CA MET A 562 -15.61 28.20 29.59
C MET A 562 -15.27 27.64 30.96
N GLN A 563 -16.18 26.88 31.56
CA GLN A 563 -15.91 26.14 32.79
C GLN A 563 -15.73 24.66 32.47
N LEU A 564 -14.70 24.06 33.07
CA LEU A 564 -14.43 22.63 33.04
C LEU A 564 -14.79 22.01 34.39
N ARG A 565 -15.31 20.80 34.35
CA ARG A 565 -15.51 19.93 35.50
C ARG A 565 -14.65 18.69 35.38
N ILE A 566 -14.27 18.15 36.52
CA ILE A 566 -13.68 16.80 36.58
C ILE A 566 -14.83 15.82 36.51
N VAL A 567 -14.74 14.88 35.58
CA VAL A 567 -15.71 13.82 35.36
C VAL A 567 -15.04 12.47 35.52
N GLY A 568 -15.76 11.51 36.07
CA GLY A 568 -15.29 10.15 36.26
C GLY A 568 -16.37 9.10 36.02
N PRO A 569 -15.98 7.82 36.04
CA PRO A 569 -16.90 6.71 35.78
C PRO A 569 -17.99 6.59 36.84
N VAL A 570 -19.19 6.17 36.43
CA VAL A 570 -20.31 5.89 37.35
C VAL A 570 -19.96 4.81 38.38
N ALA A 571 -19.09 3.86 38.02
CA ALA A 571 -18.59 2.85 38.96
C ALA A 571 -17.82 3.43 40.15
N LEU A 572 -17.31 4.66 40.05
CA LEU A 572 -16.60 5.36 41.12
C LEU A 572 -17.44 6.47 41.78
N LYS A 573 -18.76 6.49 41.56
CA LYS A 573 -19.65 7.56 42.04
C LYS A 573 -19.48 7.89 43.53
N ASP A 574 -19.44 6.87 44.37
CA ASP A 574 -19.33 7.05 45.83
C ASP A 574 -17.96 7.59 46.24
N LYS A 575 -16.92 7.30 45.46
CA LYS A 575 -15.57 7.83 45.65
C LYS A 575 -15.39 9.24 45.09
N ILE A 576 -16.23 9.67 44.13
CA ILE A 576 -16.11 10.98 43.50
C ILE A 576 -16.95 12.02 44.24
N LYS A 577 -18.22 11.73 44.57
CA LYS A 577 -19.17 12.76 45.03
C LYS A 577 -18.77 13.51 46.31
N ASN A 578 -18.08 12.83 47.23
CA ASN A 578 -17.69 13.38 48.53
C ASN A 578 -16.17 13.51 48.68
N ALA A 579 -15.41 13.30 47.60
CA ALA A 579 -13.95 13.32 47.65
C ALA A 579 -13.41 14.75 47.76
N ASP A 580 -12.35 14.91 48.56
CA ASP A 580 -11.54 16.11 48.51
C ASP A 580 -10.56 16.09 47.31
N LYS A 581 -9.75 17.14 47.16
CA LYS A 581 -8.83 17.26 46.02
C LYS A 581 -7.70 16.21 46.07
N SER A 582 -7.35 15.70 47.25
CA SER A 582 -6.36 14.61 47.43
C SER A 582 -6.95 13.26 47.04
N ASP A 583 -8.19 12.98 47.44
CA ASP A 583 -8.93 11.78 47.05
C ASP A 583 -9.10 11.71 45.52
N ILE A 584 -9.45 12.84 44.88
CA ILE A 584 -9.56 12.93 43.42
C ILE A 584 -8.22 12.70 42.71
N ALA A 585 -7.12 13.20 43.28
CA ALA A 585 -5.79 13.00 42.72
C ALA A 585 -5.35 11.52 42.76
N ALA A 586 -5.78 10.78 43.79
CA ALA A 586 -5.43 9.37 43.99
C ALA A 586 -6.24 8.39 43.11
N LEU A 587 -7.32 8.85 42.47
CA LEU A 587 -8.07 8.06 41.49
C LEU A 587 -7.31 7.98 40.14
N PRO A 588 -7.54 6.96 39.31
CA PRO A 588 -6.86 6.85 38.01
C PRO A 588 -7.30 7.96 37.05
N TRP A 589 -6.34 8.57 36.34
CA TRP A 589 -6.61 9.61 35.37
C TRP A 589 -6.32 9.17 33.93
N ILE A 590 -7.18 9.61 33.03
CA ILE A 590 -6.92 9.62 31.59
C ILE A 590 -6.16 10.92 31.32
N GLY A 591 -4.98 10.84 30.72
CA GLY A 591 -4.15 11.98 30.36
C GLY A 591 -4.52 12.58 29.00
N ASN A 592 -4.09 13.81 28.78
CA ASN A 592 -4.15 14.49 27.49
C ASN A 592 -2.72 14.79 26.98
N PRO A 593 -2.52 15.00 25.67
CA PRO A 593 -1.24 15.46 25.12
C PRO A 593 -0.68 16.69 25.86
N LEU A 594 0.64 16.85 25.88
CA LEU A 594 1.34 17.89 26.65
C LEU A 594 0.94 19.31 26.24
N GLU A 595 0.56 19.48 24.98
CA GLU A 595 0.14 20.74 24.37
C GLU A 595 -1.36 21.06 24.61
N CYS A 596 -2.11 20.13 25.21
CA CYS A 596 -3.52 20.32 25.53
C CYS A 596 -3.69 21.23 26.76
N PRO A 597 -4.57 22.24 26.72
CA PRO A 597 -4.88 23.07 27.88
C PRO A 597 -5.33 22.27 29.11
N TYR A 598 -5.95 21.10 28.92
CA TYR A 598 -6.40 20.24 30.02
C TYR A 598 -5.21 19.65 30.78
N CYS A 599 -4.14 19.28 30.06
CA CYS A 599 -2.89 18.84 30.67
C CYS A 599 -2.24 19.95 31.49
N GLN A 600 -2.30 21.20 30.99
CA GLN A 600 -1.76 22.36 31.71
C GLN A 600 -2.56 22.68 32.98
N ILE A 601 -3.90 22.63 32.91
CA ILE A 601 -4.77 22.81 34.08
C ILE A 601 -4.52 21.70 35.11
N LEU A 602 -4.44 20.44 34.67
CA LEU A 602 -4.12 19.32 35.56
C LEU A 602 -2.81 19.56 36.32
N LYS A 603 -1.76 19.93 35.58
CA LYS A 603 -0.43 20.19 36.16
C LYS A 603 -0.47 21.38 37.10
N LYS A 604 -1.12 22.48 36.70
CA LYS A 604 -1.20 23.69 37.50
C LYS A 604 -1.92 23.46 38.81
N GLU A 605 -3.06 22.76 38.79
CA GLU A 605 -3.96 22.68 39.95
C GLU A 605 -3.58 21.61 40.96
N PHE A 606 -3.01 20.49 40.51
CA PHE A 606 -2.62 19.39 41.39
C PHE A 606 -1.15 19.49 41.83
N HIS A 607 -0.21 19.85 40.95
CA HIS A 607 1.20 19.94 41.35
C HIS A 607 1.48 21.13 42.28
N THR A 608 0.74 22.24 42.24
CA THR A 608 0.89 23.33 43.22
C THR A 608 0.54 22.89 44.65
N LEU A 609 -0.21 21.79 44.80
CA LEU A 609 -0.56 21.18 46.08
C LEU A 609 0.35 19.98 46.43
N GLY A 610 1.38 19.70 45.64
CA GLY A 610 2.25 18.54 45.81
C GLY A 610 1.61 17.20 45.45
N LEU A 611 0.46 17.23 44.74
CA LEU A 611 -0.27 16.04 44.30
C LEU A 611 0.05 15.74 42.84
N SER A 612 0.28 14.46 42.53
CA SER A 612 0.60 14.00 41.18
C SER A 612 -0.36 12.89 40.76
N PRO A 613 -1.45 13.23 40.05
CA PRO A 613 -2.42 12.23 39.61
C PRO A 613 -1.78 11.18 38.70
N GLU A 614 -2.08 9.90 38.94
CA GLU A 614 -1.54 8.80 38.14
C GLU A 614 -2.24 8.72 36.77
N ILE A 615 -1.48 8.99 35.71
CA ILE A 615 -1.97 8.88 34.33
C ILE A 615 -1.82 7.42 33.88
N ILE A 616 -2.94 6.69 33.82
CA ILE A 616 -2.94 5.28 33.43
C ILE A 616 -2.94 5.07 31.91
N MET A 617 -3.41 6.06 31.15
CA MET A 617 -3.33 6.12 29.69
C MET A 617 -3.58 7.54 29.20
N SER A 618 -3.30 7.83 27.93
CA SER A 618 -3.59 9.13 27.33
C SER A 618 -4.54 9.00 26.14
N ALA A 619 -5.43 9.97 25.96
CA ALA A 619 -6.30 10.10 24.82
C ALA A 619 -6.40 11.57 24.40
N ASP A 620 -6.56 11.82 23.11
CA ASP A 620 -6.48 13.15 22.49
C ASP A 620 -7.80 13.60 21.85
N GLN A 621 -8.83 12.75 21.83
CA GLN A 621 -10.17 13.04 21.32
C GLN A 621 -11.22 12.98 22.44
N GLU A 622 -12.09 13.99 22.53
CA GLU A 622 -13.13 14.08 23.56
C GLU A 622 -14.13 12.91 23.54
N SER A 623 -14.45 12.39 22.35
CA SER A 623 -15.28 11.20 22.18
C SER A 623 -14.61 9.92 22.71
N ALA A 624 -13.30 9.78 22.51
CA ALA A 624 -12.51 8.68 23.05
C ALA A 624 -12.37 8.78 24.57
N ILE A 625 -12.08 9.98 25.09
CA ILE A 625 -12.02 10.25 26.53
C ILE A 625 -13.36 9.89 27.19
N THR A 626 -14.47 10.34 26.61
CA THR A 626 -15.82 10.03 27.10
C THR A 626 -16.09 8.52 27.09
N ALA A 627 -15.69 7.79 26.05
CA ALA A 627 -15.85 6.34 25.98
C ALA A 627 -15.02 5.61 27.05
N LEU A 628 -13.81 6.09 27.33
CA LEU A 628 -12.93 5.55 28.36
C LEU A 628 -13.49 5.80 29.77
N ILE A 629 -14.02 7.00 30.03
CA ILE A 629 -14.73 7.31 31.28
C ILE A 629 -15.92 6.36 31.45
N LYS A 630 -16.75 6.18 30.41
CA LYS A 630 -17.88 5.24 30.45
C LYS A 630 -17.45 3.79 30.70
N ALA A 631 -16.28 3.40 30.18
CA ALA A 631 -15.71 2.07 30.35
C ALA A 631 -15.06 1.84 31.73
N GLY A 632 -15.08 2.82 32.64
CA GLY A 632 -14.54 2.65 33.99
C GLY A 632 -13.05 2.96 34.12
N VAL A 633 -12.43 3.56 33.10
CA VAL A 633 -10.97 3.70 33.02
C VAL A 633 -10.45 4.71 34.03
N GLY A 634 -10.91 5.96 33.98
CA GLY A 634 -10.37 7.01 34.84
C GLY A 634 -11.07 8.34 34.69
N LEU A 635 -10.55 9.35 35.39
CA LEU A 635 -11.06 10.73 35.42
C LEU A 635 -10.44 11.56 34.29
N ASN A 636 -11.16 12.58 33.81
CA ASN A 636 -10.63 13.62 32.92
C ASN A 636 -11.42 14.93 33.09
N PHE A 637 -11.01 15.99 32.41
CA PHE A 637 -11.77 17.23 32.32
C PHE A 637 -12.81 17.16 31.20
N MET A 638 -13.95 17.80 31.42
CA MET A 638 -14.99 17.97 30.41
C MET A 638 -15.64 19.35 30.59
N LEU A 639 -16.08 19.97 29.49
CA LEU A 639 -16.82 21.23 29.54
C LEU A 639 -18.07 21.06 30.41
N GLU A 640 -18.36 22.04 31.27
CA GLU A 640 -19.41 21.92 32.27
C GLU A 640 -20.77 21.56 31.65
N GLU A 641 -21.16 22.20 30.55
CA GLU A 641 -22.42 21.85 29.87
C GLU A 641 -22.46 20.40 29.38
N ASP A 642 -21.35 19.88 28.87
CA ASP A 642 -21.24 18.49 28.41
C ASP A 642 -21.21 17.51 29.57
N ALA A 643 -20.49 17.85 30.64
CA ALA A 643 -20.43 17.10 31.88
C ALA A 643 -21.82 16.95 32.50
N ARG A 644 -22.59 18.04 32.59
CA ARG A 644 -23.97 18.04 33.10
C ARG A 644 -24.92 17.25 32.20
N ARG A 645 -24.78 17.35 30.88
CA ARG A 645 -25.59 16.56 29.93
C ARG A 645 -25.29 15.07 30.04
N ALA A 646 -24.01 14.71 30.15
CA ALA A 646 -23.58 13.33 30.32
C ALA A 646 -24.04 12.75 31.68
N GLU A 647 -23.94 13.53 32.76
CA GLU A 647 -24.41 13.11 34.08
C GLU A 647 -25.93 12.87 34.11
N LYS A 648 -26.73 13.74 33.47
CA LYS A 648 -28.19 13.53 33.34
C LYS A 648 -28.54 12.25 32.57
N ARG A 649 -27.70 11.84 31.62
CA ARG A 649 -27.86 10.57 30.89
C ARG A 649 -27.37 9.35 31.69
N GLY A 650 -26.77 9.56 32.86
CA GLY A 650 -26.15 8.49 33.65
C GLY A 650 -24.85 7.96 33.03
N ASP A 651 -24.19 8.75 32.19
CA ASP A 651 -22.98 8.36 31.47
C ASP A 651 -21.70 8.52 32.31
N VAL A 652 -21.67 9.55 33.16
CA VAL A 652 -20.51 9.96 33.96
C VAL A 652 -20.98 10.48 35.33
N VAL A 653 -20.05 10.69 36.24
CA VAL A 653 -20.26 11.38 37.52
C VAL A 653 -19.43 12.66 37.52
N VAL A 654 -20.05 13.78 37.87
CA VAL A 654 -19.37 15.08 37.99
C VAL A 654 -18.86 15.26 39.41
N TRP A 655 -17.63 15.74 39.55
CA TRP A 655 -17.11 16.21 40.83
C TRP A 655 -17.52 17.68 41.05
N GLU A 656 -18.27 17.94 42.12
CA GLU A 656 -18.93 19.23 42.35
C GLU A 656 -18.06 20.27 43.05
N ASN A 657 -16.98 19.83 43.71
CA ASN A 657 -16.25 20.67 44.66
C ASN A 657 -15.38 21.74 43.99
N ASP A 658 -15.12 21.65 42.68
CA ASP A 658 -14.29 22.62 41.97
C ASP A 658 -14.72 22.81 40.50
N SER A 659 -14.33 23.95 39.93
CA SER A 659 -14.54 24.30 38.51
C SER A 659 -13.32 25.04 37.98
N TYR A 660 -12.92 24.71 36.76
CA TYR A 660 -11.69 25.24 36.18
C TYR A 660 -11.98 26.10 34.96
N SER A 661 -11.45 27.32 34.97
CA SER A 661 -11.66 28.26 33.88
C SER A 661 -10.76 27.96 32.68
N LEU A 662 -11.36 27.89 31.50
CA LEU A 662 -10.70 27.66 30.22
C LEU A 662 -11.08 28.80 29.25
N PRO A 663 -10.17 29.73 28.95
CA PRO A 663 -10.47 30.80 28.01
C PRO A 663 -10.63 30.23 26.59
N LEU A 664 -11.69 30.66 25.91
CA LEU A 664 -11.89 30.48 24.47
C LEU A 664 -11.55 31.80 23.78
N SER A 665 -10.59 31.74 22.88
CA SER A 665 -10.09 32.92 22.17
C SER A 665 -10.10 32.67 20.67
N PHE A 666 -10.32 33.73 19.90
CA PHE A 666 -10.03 33.74 18.47
C PHE A 666 -8.63 34.30 18.25
N VAL A 667 -7.83 33.61 17.45
CA VAL A 667 -6.43 33.96 17.22
C VAL A 667 -6.18 34.23 15.74
N THR A 668 -5.37 35.24 15.47
CA THR A 668 -4.92 35.65 14.13
C THR A 668 -3.43 35.98 14.16
N LEU A 669 -2.77 35.97 13.00
CA LEU A 669 -1.39 36.46 12.91
C LEU A 669 -1.32 37.98 13.04
N ARG A 670 -0.49 38.49 13.96
CA ARG A 670 -0.29 39.93 14.16
C ARG A 670 0.29 40.60 12.91
N SER A 671 1.16 39.90 12.16
CA SER A 671 1.73 40.38 10.89
C SER A 671 0.68 40.58 9.79
N ARG A 672 -0.50 39.98 9.91
CA ARG A 672 -1.59 40.06 8.92
C ARG A 672 -2.73 40.96 9.36
N ARG A 673 -2.53 41.81 10.38
CA ARG A 673 -3.59 42.67 10.93
C ARG A 673 -4.24 43.59 9.88
N ASP A 674 -3.49 43.99 8.86
CA ASP A 674 -3.97 44.87 7.80
C ASP A 674 -4.51 44.10 6.56
N ASP A 675 -4.45 42.76 6.55
CA ASP A 675 -5.04 41.96 5.47
C ASP A 675 -6.58 42.11 5.49
N PRO A 676 -7.22 42.50 4.37
CA PRO A 676 -8.67 42.66 4.30
C PRO A 676 -9.45 41.45 4.81
N ARG A 677 -8.98 40.22 4.53
CA ARG A 677 -9.64 38.98 4.98
C ARG A 677 -9.61 38.85 6.50
N VAL A 678 -8.47 39.16 7.11
CA VAL A 678 -8.29 39.09 8.57
C VAL A 678 -9.11 40.18 9.25
N ARG A 679 -9.22 41.38 8.65
CA ARG A 679 -10.08 42.45 9.15
C ARG A 679 -11.57 42.08 9.11
N THR A 680 -12.05 41.59 7.96
CA THR A 680 -13.42 41.10 7.80
C THR A 680 -13.73 39.98 8.78
N LEU A 681 -12.81 39.02 8.91
CA LEU A 681 -12.95 37.90 9.84
C LEU A 681 -13.03 38.36 11.31
N LEU A 682 -12.13 39.24 11.75
CA LEU A 682 -12.15 39.78 13.11
C LEU A 682 -13.42 40.58 13.40
N GLN A 683 -13.93 41.34 12.43
CA GLN A 683 -15.19 42.06 12.56
C GLN A 683 -16.37 41.09 12.67
N ALA A 684 -16.43 40.07 11.82
CA ALA A 684 -17.48 39.07 11.84
C ALA A 684 -17.48 38.24 13.13
N VAL A 685 -16.30 37.89 13.66
CA VAL A 685 -16.17 37.23 14.97
C VAL A 685 -16.68 38.14 16.10
N ARG A 686 -16.33 39.43 16.10
CA ARG A 686 -16.84 40.39 17.09
C ARG A 686 -18.36 40.52 17.04
N VAL A 687 -18.96 40.55 15.86
CA VAL A 687 -20.43 40.62 15.71
C VAL A 687 -21.11 39.30 16.07
N ALA A 688 -20.45 38.15 15.85
CA ALA A 688 -20.99 36.85 16.26
C ALA A 688 -20.99 36.69 17.79
N TRP A 689 -20.01 37.28 18.49
CA TRP A 689 -19.77 37.11 19.92
C TRP A 689 -20.24 38.27 20.81
N ASN A 690 -20.48 39.46 20.25
CA ASN A 690 -21.33 40.50 20.84
C ASN A 690 -22.82 40.16 20.62
#